data_AF-A0A4X2LEN1-F1
#
_entry.id   AF-A0A4X2LEN1-F1
#
_cell.length_a   1.000
_cell.length_b   1.000
_cell.length_c   1.000
_cell.angle_alpha   90.00
_cell.angle_beta   90.00
_cell.angle_gamma   90.00
#
_symmetry.space_group_name_H-M   'P 1'
#
loop_
_entity.id
_entity.type
_entity.pdbx_description
1 polymer ?
#
loop_
_entity_poly.entity_id
_entity_poly.type
_entity_poly.pdbx_seq_one_letter_code
_entity_poly.pdbx_strand_id
1 'polypeptide(L)'
;MISRYDSSNKKIWHYSVTSCLVPICSLYGAAVTTVEGIGSTKTRIHPVQERIAKGHGTQCGFCTPGMVMSIYTLLRNHLQPSTEQLIETLGGNLCRCTGYRPIVESGKSFSAESSCCQMKGTGECCLDQEEHESENKSDVCTKLYQEEEFLPLDPTQEFIFPPELMRMAEEARKKTLVFQGERITWISPATLNDLLELKLQYPQAPLVMGNTFVGPNMKFKDVFHSVIISPARISELNVVMIDANQGLTIGAGCSLAQVKEILTEMVLKLPEEKTQTYQALLKHLRTLAGQQIRNMASLGGHIISRLAASDLNPVLGVGNCVLNLVSKEGTQQLPLNDHFLAGSPDANLTSKQVLASVFIPFSKKWEFVSAFRQAQRQQNALAIVNSGMRVRFKEGTNTIMDLNILYGGVGSVTVSAKKSCQQLIGRAWNEEMLDEACRLVLDEVTIPGSSSGGMVEYKRTLMISFLFKFYLEVLQDLNVRDPRYPDVPNKFQSVLEDFPLTIPCGTQAYECVDSHQPPQDPVGRPVMHQSGIKHASGEAIFCDDMPAIDEELFLAVVTSTRPHAKIISIDASEALALPGVVDVITAQDIPAQNGDEEERLYAQDEVICVGQIVCTVAADSYFHAKQAAKKVNIVYEDMEPVIVTIKDAVSHKSFIGSEKKLEQGNIKEAFQTVDQIIEGEVHMGGQEHFYMETQSVLVIPKTEDKEMEIYVSSQDAALVQVGSSRIIISCEFEFVNDAFAQSISLSATGYFRGYKADMDWVKGEGDVYPYFVYGAACSEVEVDCLTGAHKCISTKIFSEAHFFFFFQIEGAFTQGVGLYTLEELKYSPEGVLYTRSPNEYKIPSITDIPEELNVSLLTSTKNPIAIYSSKGLGESGMFLGSSVFFAIHDAVTAARKERGLTETFTMSSPATPELIRMICVDKFTDLVWSSFFFFSVYVFFATSFSCYQSLLCDFSVGRRKAVGVSVNHNL
;
A
#
# COMPACT_ATOMS: atom_id res chain seq x y z
N MET A 1 9.82 5.13 -17.87
CA MET A 1 8.82 5.68 -18.82
C MET A 1 8.79 4.82 -20.08
N ILE A 2 7.60 4.61 -20.67
CA ILE A 2 7.46 4.05 -22.02
C ILE A 2 6.97 5.15 -22.95
N SER A 3 7.57 5.20 -24.15
CA SER A 3 7.12 6.07 -25.24
C SER A 3 6.69 5.26 -26.45
N ARG A 4 5.56 5.62 -27.08
CA ARG A 4 5.07 5.00 -28.33
C ARG A 4 4.63 6.04 -29.34
N TYR A 5 4.88 5.76 -30.61
CA TYR A 5 4.40 6.59 -31.72
C TYR A 5 3.08 6.03 -32.25
N ASP A 6 2.06 6.87 -32.29
CA ASP A 6 0.79 6.59 -32.96
C ASP A 6 0.85 7.15 -34.39
N SER A 7 0.98 6.26 -35.37
CA SER A 7 1.06 6.61 -36.79
C SER A 7 -0.22 7.24 -37.33
N SER A 8 -1.37 7.00 -36.69
CA SER A 8 -2.67 7.50 -37.16
C SER A 8 -2.80 9.00 -36.87
N ASN A 9 -2.41 9.40 -35.67
CA ASN A 9 -2.51 10.79 -35.20
C ASN A 9 -1.16 11.54 -35.25
N LYS A 10 -0.09 10.87 -35.70
CA LYS A 10 1.30 11.36 -35.72
C LYS A 10 1.78 11.92 -34.37
N LYS A 11 1.32 11.33 -33.27
CA LYS A 11 1.61 11.78 -31.89
C LYS A 11 2.48 10.76 -31.16
N ILE A 12 3.39 11.25 -30.32
CA ILE A 12 4.16 10.43 -29.38
C ILE A 12 3.45 10.47 -28.02
N TRP A 13 3.23 9.30 -27.44
CA TRP A 13 2.63 9.14 -26.13
C TRP A 13 3.70 8.75 -25.12
N HIS A 14 3.75 9.45 -23.99
CA HIS A 14 4.66 9.18 -22.88
C HIS A 14 3.85 8.76 -21.65
N TYR A 15 4.16 7.61 -21.06
CA TYR A 15 3.45 7.13 -19.88
C TYR A 15 4.36 6.33 -18.94
N SER A 16 4.05 6.40 -17.64
CA SER A 16 4.80 5.71 -16.58
C SER A 16 4.24 4.31 -16.38
N VAL A 17 5.10 3.36 -16.01
CA VAL A 17 4.76 1.94 -15.84
C VAL A 17 5.57 1.34 -14.70
N THR A 18 5.12 0.21 -14.16
CA THR A 18 5.91 -0.63 -13.25
C THR A 18 6.67 -1.70 -14.05
N SER A 19 7.99 -1.53 -14.20
CA SER A 19 8.83 -2.42 -15.03
C SER A 19 8.73 -3.89 -14.62
N CYS A 20 8.59 -4.17 -13.33
CA CYS A 20 8.44 -5.53 -12.79
C CYS A 20 7.21 -6.31 -13.29
N LEU A 21 6.24 -5.63 -13.93
CA LEU A 21 5.05 -6.24 -14.51
C LEU A 21 5.00 -6.17 -16.04
N VAL A 22 5.95 -5.50 -16.69
CA VAL A 22 5.97 -5.32 -18.14
C VAL A 22 6.76 -6.45 -18.81
N PRO A 23 6.11 -7.36 -19.56
CA PRO A 23 6.84 -8.37 -20.32
C PRO A 23 7.59 -7.70 -21.46
N ILE A 24 8.88 -8.00 -21.64
CA ILE A 24 9.70 -7.41 -22.73
C ILE A 24 9.10 -7.67 -24.12
N CYS A 25 8.42 -8.81 -24.31
CA CYS A 25 7.73 -9.16 -25.55
C CYS A 25 6.60 -8.16 -25.92
N SER A 26 6.08 -7.41 -24.95
CA SER A 26 5.08 -6.36 -25.18
C SER A 26 5.68 -5.04 -25.67
N LEU A 27 7.00 -4.85 -25.57
CA LEU A 27 7.70 -3.60 -25.86
C LEU A 27 8.10 -3.42 -27.32
N TYR A 28 7.75 -4.35 -28.21
CA TYR A 28 8.05 -4.21 -29.64
C TYR A 28 7.53 -2.86 -30.18
N GLY A 29 8.43 -2.09 -30.81
CA GLY A 29 8.14 -0.78 -31.38
C GLY A 29 7.99 0.36 -30.35
N ALA A 30 8.37 0.16 -29.08
CA ALA A 30 8.36 1.19 -28.05
C ALA A 30 9.78 1.64 -27.67
N ALA A 31 9.89 2.83 -27.08
CA ALA A 31 11.12 3.30 -26.44
C ALA A 31 10.96 3.26 -24.92
N VAL A 32 11.97 2.74 -24.22
CA VAL A 32 12.04 2.75 -22.75
C VAL A 32 13.05 3.81 -22.32
N THR A 33 12.68 4.60 -21.32
CA THR A 33 13.57 5.55 -20.65
C THR A 33 13.61 5.22 -19.16
N THR A 34 14.81 5.01 -18.62
CA THR A 34 15.11 4.79 -17.20
C THR A 34 15.75 6.04 -16.59
N VAL A 35 16.15 5.97 -15.32
CA VAL A 35 16.67 7.12 -14.56
C VAL A 35 18.02 7.62 -15.12
N GLU A 36 18.88 6.70 -15.53
CA GLU A 36 20.18 6.97 -16.15
C GLU A 36 19.98 7.60 -17.53
N GLY A 37 18.87 7.25 -18.18
CA GLY A 37 18.50 7.73 -19.50
C GLY A 37 18.05 9.18 -19.54
N ILE A 38 17.74 9.83 -18.40
CA ILE A 38 17.38 11.26 -18.38
C ILE A 38 18.56 12.17 -18.02
N GLY A 39 19.61 11.63 -17.40
CA GLY A 39 20.78 12.37 -16.97
C GLY A 39 21.67 11.58 -16.00
N SER A 40 22.94 11.96 -15.89
CA SER A 40 23.94 11.35 -15.00
C SER A 40 25.05 12.32 -14.63
N THR A 41 25.80 12.02 -13.57
CA THR A 41 26.97 12.78 -13.11
C THR A 41 28.10 12.82 -14.13
N LYS A 42 28.17 11.80 -15.00
CA LYS A 42 29.14 11.72 -16.11
C LYS A 42 28.77 12.58 -17.32
N THR A 43 27.52 13.02 -17.40
CA THR A 43 27.00 13.82 -18.52
C THR A 43 26.44 15.14 -18.01
N ARG A 44 25.11 15.26 -17.97
CA ARG A 44 24.40 16.36 -17.34
C ARG A 44 23.35 15.78 -16.41
N ILE A 45 23.18 16.39 -15.24
CA ILE A 45 22.08 16.08 -14.33
C ILE A 45 20.80 16.73 -14.87
N HIS A 46 19.70 15.99 -14.84
CA HIS A 46 18.38 16.50 -15.20
C HIS A 46 17.82 17.38 -14.06
N PRO A 47 17.08 18.48 -14.32
CA PRO A 47 16.51 19.31 -13.26
C PRO A 47 15.69 18.54 -12.22
N VAL A 48 14.94 17.50 -12.62
CA VAL A 48 14.22 16.62 -11.67
C VAL A 48 15.17 15.90 -10.71
N GLN A 49 16.31 15.41 -11.21
CA GLN A 49 17.31 14.71 -10.40
C GLN A 49 18.03 15.69 -9.45
N GLU A 50 18.34 16.90 -9.94
CA GLU A 50 18.97 17.95 -9.14
C GLU A 50 18.05 18.38 -7.99
N ARG A 51 16.80 18.75 -8.30
CA ARG A 51 15.88 19.34 -7.32
C ARG A 51 15.49 18.34 -6.24
N ILE A 52 15.24 17.08 -6.59
CA ILE A 52 14.93 16.06 -5.58
C ILE A 52 16.12 15.76 -4.66
N ALA A 53 17.35 15.85 -5.16
CA ALA A 53 18.56 15.63 -4.37
C ALA A 53 18.86 16.83 -3.46
N LYS A 54 18.98 18.03 -4.04
CA LYS A 54 19.27 19.28 -3.31
C LYS A 54 18.13 19.69 -2.38
N GLY A 55 16.89 19.36 -2.75
CA GLY A 55 15.69 19.51 -1.92
C GLY A 55 15.56 18.47 -0.80
N HIS A 56 16.58 17.62 -0.63
CA HIS A 56 16.66 16.57 0.39
C HIS A 56 15.51 15.56 0.33
N GLY A 57 14.93 15.35 -0.85
CA GLY A 57 13.91 14.34 -1.14
C GLY A 57 14.44 12.91 -1.18
N THR A 58 15.66 12.67 -0.66
CA THR A 58 16.32 11.36 -0.66
C THR A 58 17.07 11.13 0.66
N GLN A 59 16.90 9.93 1.23
CA GLN A 59 17.69 9.42 2.36
C GLN A 59 18.43 8.14 1.95
N CYS A 60 17.84 6.96 2.14
CA CYS A 60 18.44 5.69 1.71
C CYS A 60 18.68 5.61 0.19
N GLY A 61 17.88 6.34 -0.60
CA GLY A 61 18.06 6.46 -2.05
C GLY A 61 17.31 5.45 -2.91
N PHE A 62 16.88 4.31 -2.35
CA PHE A 62 16.33 3.19 -3.13
C PHE A 62 15.03 3.53 -3.88
N CYS A 63 14.13 4.32 -3.29
CA CYS A 63 12.88 4.73 -3.95
C CYS A 63 13.07 5.91 -4.94
N THR A 64 14.21 6.61 -4.88
CA THR A 64 14.44 7.88 -5.57
C THR A 64 14.34 7.75 -7.10
N PRO A 65 14.91 6.73 -7.76
CA PRO A 65 14.72 6.52 -9.20
C PRO A 65 13.25 6.44 -9.63
N GLY A 66 12.42 5.76 -8.84
CA GLY A 66 10.98 5.66 -9.10
C GLY A 66 10.27 7.00 -8.99
N MET A 67 10.61 7.82 -7.98
CA MET A 67 10.07 9.16 -7.79
C MET A 67 10.47 10.09 -8.95
N VAL A 68 11.76 10.09 -9.30
CA VAL A 68 12.32 10.84 -10.42
C VAL A 68 11.60 10.51 -11.72
N MET A 69 11.43 9.22 -12.04
CA MET A 69 10.78 8.83 -13.29
C MET A 69 9.28 9.14 -13.33
N SER A 70 8.58 9.16 -12.20
CA SER A 70 7.18 9.60 -12.12
C SER A 70 7.04 11.10 -12.39
N ILE A 71 7.88 11.93 -11.76
CA ILE A 71 7.88 13.39 -11.96
C ILE A 71 8.34 13.72 -13.39
N TYR A 72 9.40 13.09 -13.87
CA TYR A 72 9.88 13.25 -15.24
C TYR A 72 8.79 12.94 -16.27
N THR A 73 8.11 11.80 -16.12
CA THR A 73 7.04 11.41 -17.05
C THR A 73 5.86 12.40 -17.02
N LEU A 74 5.54 12.96 -15.84
CA LEU A 74 4.53 14.00 -15.72
C LEU A 74 4.95 15.25 -16.50
N LEU A 75 6.18 15.73 -16.31
CA LEU A 75 6.70 16.92 -17.00
C LEU A 75 6.78 16.76 -18.52
N ARG A 76 7.01 15.53 -19.01
CA ARG A 76 6.95 15.21 -20.45
C ARG A 76 5.54 15.35 -21.06
N ASN A 77 4.49 15.33 -20.23
CA ASN A 77 3.10 15.52 -20.65
C ASN A 77 2.56 16.91 -20.29
N HIS A 78 3.03 17.51 -19.19
CA HIS A 78 2.59 18.79 -18.66
C HIS A 78 3.78 19.59 -18.12
N LEU A 79 4.24 20.59 -18.87
CA LEU A 79 5.42 21.40 -18.52
C LEU A 79 5.25 22.22 -17.24
N GLN A 80 4.02 22.60 -16.93
CA GLN A 80 3.63 23.31 -15.72
C GLN A 80 2.53 22.49 -15.04
N PRO A 81 2.88 21.43 -14.29
CA PRO A 81 1.90 20.54 -13.70
C PRO A 81 1.15 21.23 -12.56
N SER A 82 -0.13 20.89 -12.39
CA SER A 82 -0.87 21.27 -11.20
C SER A 82 -0.47 20.42 -10.00
N THR A 83 -0.76 20.94 -8.82
CA THR A 83 -0.68 20.26 -7.52
C THR A 83 -1.40 18.90 -7.53
N GLU A 84 -2.59 18.82 -8.11
CA GLU A 84 -3.35 17.56 -8.24
C GLU A 84 -2.64 16.53 -9.13
N GLN A 85 -2.05 16.96 -10.25
CA GLN A 85 -1.30 16.09 -11.15
C GLN A 85 -0.04 15.52 -10.49
N LEU A 86 0.60 16.31 -9.61
CA LEU A 86 1.75 15.87 -8.82
C LEU A 86 1.37 14.79 -7.80
N ILE A 87 0.27 14.94 -7.06
CA ILE A 87 -0.23 13.87 -6.17
C ILE A 87 -0.52 12.62 -6.98
N GLU A 88 -1.21 12.79 -8.10
CA GLU A 88 -1.64 11.66 -8.91
C GLU A 88 -0.46 10.84 -9.43
N THR A 89 0.58 11.51 -9.95
CA THR A 89 1.78 10.82 -10.48
C THR A 89 2.56 10.11 -9.37
N LEU A 90 2.61 10.69 -8.16
CA LEU A 90 3.33 10.14 -7.01
C LEU A 90 2.52 9.12 -6.20
N GLY A 91 1.21 9.02 -6.38
CA GLY A 91 0.34 8.14 -5.59
C GLY A 91 0.64 6.64 -5.73
N GLY A 92 1.37 6.24 -6.78
CA GLY A 92 1.89 4.89 -6.96
C GLY A 92 3.27 4.62 -6.39
N ASN A 93 3.97 5.64 -5.89
CA ASN A 93 5.32 5.54 -5.36
C ASN A 93 5.30 5.51 -3.83
N LEU A 94 6.07 4.61 -3.23
CA LEU A 94 6.20 4.49 -1.78
C LEU A 94 7.61 4.87 -1.33
N CYS A 95 7.70 5.50 -0.16
CA CYS A 95 8.94 5.87 0.52
C CYS A 95 8.79 5.60 2.03
N ARG A 96 9.79 4.94 2.62
CA ARG A 96 9.81 4.62 4.05
C ARG A 96 10.60 5.61 4.91
N CYS A 97 11.40 6.47 4.29
CA CYS A 97 12.39 7.28 4.99
C CYS A 97 12.04 8.78 5.06
N THR A 98 11.59 9.38 3.95
CA THR A 98 11.55 10.86 3.85
C THR A 98 10.31 11.51 4.45
N GLY A 99 9.27 10.74 4.76
CA GLY A 99 7.96 11.29 5.09
C GLY A 99 7.33 12.09 3.94
N TYR A 100 7.73 11.84 2.68
CA TYR A 100 7.21 12.43 1.42
C TYR A 100 7.32 13.96 1.24
N ARG A 101 7.19 14.78 2.28
CA ARG A 101 7.18 16.24 2.23
C ARG A 101 8.30 16.85 1.36
N PRO A 102 9.60 16.52 1.52
CA PRO A 102 10.65 17.09 0.67
C PRO A 102 10.57 16.66 -0.81
N ILE A 103 10.01 15.48 -1.10
CA ILE A 103 9.80 15.00 -2.47
C ILE A 103 8.71 15.84 -3.15
N VAL A 104 7.61 16.08 -2.42
CA VAL A 104 6.48 16.90 -2.89
C VAL A 104 6.92 18.34 -3.13
N GLU A 105 7.69 18.90 -2.19
CA GLU A 105 8.25 20.25 -2.30
C GLU A 105 9.16 20.40 -3.53
N SER A 106 10.02 19.40 -3.77
CA SER A 106 10.85 19.34 -4.98
C SER A 106 10.00 19.32 -6.26
N GLY A 107 8.89 18.58 -6.27
CA GLY A 107 7.94 18.55 -7.39
C GLY A 107 7.23 19.89 -7.62
N LYS A 108 6.82 20.58 -6.54
CA LYS A 108 6.13 21.89 -6.60
C LYS A 108 6.96 22.97 -7.27
N SER A 109 8.29 22.90 -7.19
CA SER A 109 9.18 23.86 -7.84
C SER A 109 9.02 23.92 -9.38
N PHE A 110 8.36 22.94 -10.00
CA PHE A 110 8.04 22.93 -11.43
C PHE A 110 6.66 23.51 -11.75
N SER A 111 5.83 23.81 -10.75
CA SER A 111 4.50 24.40 -10.91
C SER A 111 4.56 25.92 -10.99
N ALA A 112 3.61 26.54 -11.70
CA ALA A 112 3.56 28.00 -11.88
C ALA A 112 3.22 28.79 -10.59
N GLU A 113 2.71 28.11 -9.56
CA GLU A 113 2.30 28.67 -8.26
C GLU A 113 3.44 28.69 -7.22
N SER A 114 4.71 28.68 -7.63
CA SER A 114 5.86 28.55 -6.71
C SER A 114 6.09 29.75 -5.76
N SER A 115 5.21 30.75 -5.73
CA SER A 115 5.18 31.71 -4.63
C SER A 115 4.18 31.26 -3.55
N CYS A 116 4.69 30.70 -2.45
CA CYS A 116 3.93 30.48 -1.21
C CYS A 116 3.57 31.81 -0.50
N CYS A 117 3.27 32.88 -1.25
CA CYS A 117 2.74 34.12 -0.75
C CYS A 117 1.24 34.11 -0.99
N GLN A 118 0.46 33.88 0.07
CA GLN A 118 -0.98 34.10 0.06
C GLN A 118 -1.27 35.57 -0.30
N MET A 119 -1.60 35.83 -1.56
CA MET A 119 -2.21 37.09 -1.97
C MET A 119 -3.61 37.18 -1.36
N LYS A 120 -3.72 37.81 -0.18
CA LYS A 120 -4.95 38.51 0.18
C LYS A 120 -5.04 39.73 -0.73
N GLY A 121 -6.20 39.90 -1.39
CA GLY A 121 -6.44 40.88 -2.46
C GLY A 121 -6.34 42.35 -2.06
N THR A 122 -5.14 42.84 -1.82
CA THR A 122 -4.77 44.26 -1.86
C THR A 122 -3.43 44.35 -2.56
N GLY A 123 -3.44 44.80 -3.82
CA GLY A 123 -2.26 44.85 -4.69
C GLY A 123 -1.23 45.90 -4.25
N GLU A 124 -0.39 45.56 -3.28
CA GLU A 124 0.89 46.20 -3.04
C GLU A 124 1.98 45.12 -2.99
N CYS A 125 2.99 45.28 -3.86
CA CYS A 125 4.13 44.39 -4.04
C CYS A 125 5.19 44.71 -2.97
N CYS A 126 5.66 43.71 -2.23
CA CYS A 126 6.58 43.85 -1.10
C CYS A 126 8.04 44.18 -1.47
N LEU A 127 8.31 44.81 -2.62
CA LEU A 127 9.68 45.13 -3.07
C LEU A 127 10.08 46.60 -2.91
N ASP A 128 9.26 47.43 -2.25
CA ASP A 128 9.58 48.85 -2.00
C ASP A 128 9.54 49.24 -0.50
N GLN A 129 10.10 48.40 0.38
CA GLN A 129 10.50 48.87 1.71
C GLN A 129 12.02 48.84 1.81
N GLU A 130 12.59 50.04 1.71
CA GLU A 130 13.99 50.35 1.95
C GLU A 130 14.52 49.61 3.19
N GLU A 131 15.65 48.93 3.01
CA GLU A 131 16.45 48.31 4.07
C GLU A 131 16.87 49.38 5.09
N HIS A 132 16.03 49.61 6.09
CA HIS A 132 16.46 50.23 7.32
C HIS A 132 17.09 49.16 8.22
N GLU A 133 18.42 49.09 8.14
CA GLU A 133 19.28 48.42 9.12
C GLU A 133 18.88 48.83 10.54
N SER A 134 18.14 47.94 11.21
CA SER A 134 17.95 47.96 12.64
C SER A 134 18.51 46.64 13.19
N GLU A 135 19.52 46.77 14.04
CA GLU A 135 20.22 45.68 14.71
C GLU A 135 19.26 44.91 15.62
N ASN A 136 18.62 43.86 15.10
CA ASN A 136 18.11 42.69 15.81
C ASN A 136 17.65 41.66 14.76
N LYS A 137 18.62 40.98 14.12
CA LYS A 137 18.35 39.82 13.25
C LYS A 137 17.86 38.67 14.14
N SER A 138 16.68 38.13 13.85
CA SER A 138 16.26 36.87 14.46
C SER A 138 17.08 35.72 13.87
N ASP A 139 17.82 34.97 14.70
CA ASP A 139 18.71 33.86 14.33
C ASP A 139 18.00 32.58 13.83
N VAL A 140 16.78 32.69 13.28
CA VAL A 140 15.95 31.55 12.86
C VAL A 140 16.02 31.40 11.34
N CYS A 141 16.46 30.23 10.89
CA CYS A 141 16.54 29.81 9.49
C CYS A 141 15.35 28.94 9.11
N THR A 142 14.82 29.14 7.90
CA THR A 142 13.70 28.34 7.35
C THR A 142 13.97 27.69 6.01
N LYS A 143 14.98 28.16 5.26
CA LYS A 143 15.37 27.61 3.96
C LYS A 143 16.43 26.52 4.11
N LEU A 144 16.18 25.34 3.55
CA LEU A 144 17.09 24.17 3.63
C LEU A 144 18.01 24.06 2.40
N TYR A 145 17.70 24.83 1.36
CA TYR A 145 18.38 24.91 0.08
C TYR A 145 18.05 26.25 -0.59
N GLN A 146 18.79 26.60 -1.63
CA GLN A 146 18.54 27.80 -2.45
C GLN A 146 17.86 27.38 -3.76
N GLU A 147 16.58 27.72 -3.91
CA GLU A 147 15.79 27.37 -5.11
C GLU A 147 16.30 28.13 -6.34
N GLU A 148 16.87 29.31 -6.13
CA GLU A 148 17.41 30.18 -7.16
C GLU A 148 18.64 29.58 -7.86
N GLU A 149 19.29 28.60 -7.24
CA GLU A 149 20.43 27.85 -7.81
C GLU A 149 20.00 26.65 -8.68
N PHE A 150 18.71 26.33 -8.75
CA PHE A 150 18.25 25.20 -9.55
C PHE A 150 18.32 25.48 -11.05
N LEU A 151 18.71 24.46 -11.82
CA LEU A 151 18.67 24.54 -13.26
C LEU A 151 17.21 24.72 -13.74
N PRO A 152 16.97 25.61 -14.72
CA PRO A 152 15.66 25.71 -15.36
C PRO A 152 15.38 24.45 -16.18
N LEU A 153 14.10 24.07 -16.26
CA LEU A 153 13.67 23.02 -17.17
C LEU A 153 13.65 23.56 -18.61
N ASP A 154 14.44 22.96 -19.49
CA ASP A 154 14.41 23.23 -20.94
C ASP A 154 13.80 22.04 -21.69
N PRO A 155 12.51 22.11 -22.07
CA PRO A 155 11.80 21.01 -22.74
C PRO A 155 12.34 20.68 -24.13
N THR A 156 13.12 21.59 -24.74
CA THR A 156 13.68 21.38 -26.09
C THR A 156 14.91 20.47 -26.08
N GLN A 157 15.53 20.31 -24.91
CA GLN A 157 16.72 19.46 -24.73
C GLN A 157 16.37 18.05 -24.21
N GLU A 158 15.08 17.73 -24.18
CA GLU A 158 14.60 16.40 -23.86
C GLU A 158 14.99 15.37 -24.94
N PHE A 159 15.12 14.11 -24.53
CA PHE A 159 15.47 13.05 -25.46
C PHE A 159 14.44 12.93 -26.60
N ILE A 160 14.96 12.98 -27.83
CA ILE A 160 14.17 12.77 -29.04
C ILE A 160 13.59 11.36 -29.03
N PHE A 161 12.38 11.21 -29.55
CA PHE A 161 11.84 9.89 -29.81
C PHE A 161 12.64 9.24 -30.96
N PRO A 162 13.07 7.98 -30.85
CA PRO A 162 13.91 7.34 -31.87
C PRO A 162 13.25 7.36 -33.27
N PRO A 163 13.86 8.01 -34.29
CA PRO A 163 13.25 8.11 -35.62
C PRO A 163 13.05 6.76 -36.32
N GLU A 164 13.86 5.76 -35.96
CA GLU A 164 13.69 4.39 -36.44
C GLU A 164 12.34 3.80 -36.04
N LEU A 165 11.90 4.04 -34.80
CA LEU A 165 10.61 3.55 -34.30
C LEU A 165 9.42 4.23 -34.99
N MET A 166 9.58 5.49 -35.42
CA MET A 166 8.57 6.20 -36.22
C MET A 166 8.43 5.55 -37.60
N ARG A 167 9.55 5.33 -38.31
CA ARG A 167 9.53 4.63 -39.61
C ARG A 167 8.96 3.23 -39.49
N MET A 168 9.36 2.49 -38.44
CA MET A 168 8.81 1.16 -38.17
C MET A 168 7.30 1.18 -38.03
N ALA A 169 6.72 2.18 -37.35
CA ALA A 169 5.28 2.30 -37.19
C ALA A 169 4.56 2.70 -38.49
N GLU A 170 5.16 3.58 -39.30
CA GLU A 170 4.60 4.03 -40.59
C GLU A 170 4.69 2.95 -41.68
N GLU A 171 5.78 2.17 -41.71
CA GLU A 171 6.07 1.14 -42.70
C GLU A 171 5.62 -0.27 -42.26
N ALA A 172 5.15 -0.42 -41.02
CA ALA A 172 4.84 -1.71 -40.42
C ALA A 172 3.85 -2.53 -41.28
N ARG A 173 4.37 -3.59 -41.93
CA ARG A 173 3.51 -4.69 -42.37
C ARG A 173 2.89 -5.33 -41.13
N LYS A 174 1.56 -5.38 -41.07
CA LYS A 174 0.80 -6.04 -40.01
C LYS A 174 1.12 -7.55 -39.99
N LYS A 175 2.18 -7.94 -39.27
CA LYS A 175 2.59 -9.32 -39.05
C LYS A 175 2.43 -9.70 -37.59
N THR A 176 1.85 -10.87 -37.37
CA THR A 176 1.82 -11.52 -36.05
C THR A 176 3.24 -11.86 -35.63
N LEU A 177 3.58 -11.50 -34.39
CA LEU A 177 4.88 -11.80 -33.79
C LEU A 177 4.75 -13.01 -32.88
N VAL A 178 5.74 -13.89 -32.90
CA VAL A 178 5.81 -15.07 -32.04
C VAL A 178 7.18 -15.09 -31.37
N PHE A 179 7.19 -15.11 -30.04
CA PHE A 179 8.40 -15.28 -29.24
C PHE A 179 8.30 -16.60 -28.50
N GLN A 180 9.34 -17.43 -28.59
CA GLN A 180 9.41 -18.74 -27.94
C GLN A 180 10.52 -18.68 -26.88
N GLY A 181 10.15 -18.86 -25.62
CA GLY A 181 11.08 -19.16 -24.54
C GLY A 181 11.07 -20.66 -24.21
N GLU A 182 11.78 -21.06 -23.16
CA GLU A 182 11.88 -22.46 -22.75
C GLU A 182 10.53 -23.10 -22.41
N ARG A 183 9.61 -22.34 -21.80
CA ARG A 183 8.33 -22.85 -21.29
C ARG A 183 7.09 -22.12 -21.84
N ILE A 184 7.26 -20.90 -22.35
CA ILE A 184 6.16 -20.02 -22.71
C ILE A 184 6.32 -19.56 -24.16
N THR A 185 5.24 -19.66 -24.93
CA THR A 185 5.11 -19.03 -26.24
C THR A 185 4.26 -17.77 -26.11
N TRP A 186 4.80 -16.63 -26.51
CA TRP A 186 4.08 -15.35 -26.57
C TRP A 186 3.71 -15.02 -28.01
N ILE A 187 2.43 -14.79 -28.26
CA ILE A 187 1.92 -14.47 -29.61
C ILE A 187 1.28 -13.09 -29.58
N SER A 188 1.75 -12.17 -30.42
CA SER A 188 1.17 -10.83 -30.57
C SER A 188 0.54 -10.68 -31.97
N PRO A 189 -0.77 -10.95 -32.12
CA PRO A 189 -1.47 -10.82 -33.39
C PRO A 189 -1.43 -9.39 -33.92
N ALA A 190 -1.40 -9.26 -35.25
CA ALA A 190 -1.41 -7.94 -35.90
C ALA A 190 -2.80 -7.46 -36.34
N THR A 191 -3.76 -8.37 -36.45
CA THR A 191 -5.14 -8.05 -36.84
C THR A 191 -6.13 -8.70 -35.90
N LEU A 192 -7.36 -8.16 -35.85
CA LEU A 192 -8.46 -8.77 -35.11
C LEU A 192 -8.75 -10.20 -35.59
N ASN A 193 -8.68 -10.45 -36.90
CA ASN A 193 -8.90 -11.79 -37.45
C ASN A 193 -7.85 -12.80 -36.98
N ASP A 194 -6.57 -12.40 -36.89
CA ASP A 194 -5.51 -13.27 -36.36
C ASP A 194 -5.75 -13.59 -34.88
N LEU A 195 -6.19 -12.59 -34.08
CA LEU A 195 -6.55 -12.80 -32.68
C LEU A 195 -7.67 -13.83 -32.54
N LEU A 196 -8.72 -13.71 -33.36
CA LEU A 196 -9.85 -14.64 -33.32
C LEU A 196 -9.45 -16.07 -33.72
N GLU A 197 -8.56 -16.21 -34.71
CA GLU A 197 -8.01 -17.51 -35.11
C GLU A 197 -7.17 -18.13 -33.98
N LEU A 198 -6.31 -17.33 -33.34
CA LEU A 198 -5.51 -17.77 -32.20
C LEU A 198 -6.38 -18.15 -31.00
N LYS A 199 -7.51 -17.47 -30.79
CA LYS A 199 -8.43 -17.79 -29.70
C LYS A 199 -9.22 -19.08 -29.97
N LEU A 200 -9.43 -19.44 -31.23
CA LEU A 200 -9.94 -20.76 -31.61
C LEU A 200 -8.90 -21.86 -31.38
N GLN A 201 -7.65 -21.59 -31.75
CA GLN A 201 -6.55 -22.56 -31.59
C GLN A 201 -6.15 -22.77 -30.13
N TYR A 202 -6.12 -21.70 -29.34
CA TYR A 202 -5.71 -21.68 -27.94
C TYR A 202 -6.80 -21.04 -27.05
N PRO A 203 -7.95 -21.70 -26.86
CA PRO A 203 -9.08 -21.14 -26.12
C PRO A 203 -8.76 -20.82 -24.66
N GLN A 204 -7.83 -21.57 -24.05
CA GLN A 204 -7.39 -21.37 -22.67
C GLN A 204 -6.25 -20.36 -22.52
N ALA A 205 -5.64 -19.88 -23.62
CA ALA A 205 -4.59 -18.88 -23.53
C ALA A 205 -5.16 -17.54 -23.03
N PRO A 206 -4.57 -16.94 -21.97
CA PRO A 206 -5.00 -15.65 -21.49
C PRO A 206 -4.68 -14.56 -22.52
N LEU A 207 -5.54 -13.54 -22.57
CA LEU A 207 -5.27 -12.31 -23.30
C LEU A 207 -4.56 -11.33 -22.37
N VAL A 208 -3.31 -10.99 -22.69
CA VAL A 208 -2.49 -10.10 -21.86
C VAL A 208 -2.36 -8.73 -22.52
N MET A 209 -3.04 -7.75 -21.93
CA MET A 209 -2.87 -6.32 -22.18
C MET A 209 -1.83 -5.75 -21.20
N GLY A 210 -2.28 -5.16 -20.09
CA GLY A 210 -1.42 -4.54 -19.08
C GLY A 210 -0.66 -5.48 -18.15
N ASN A 211 -0.96 -6.78 -18.17
CA ASN A 211 -0.37 -7.80 -17.28
C ASN A 211 -0.53 -7.56 -15.76
N THR A 212 -1.37 -6.61 -15.34
CA THR A 212 -1.58 -6.23 -13.93
C THR A 212 -2.43 -7.22 -13.12
N PHE A 213 -2.94 -8.28 -13.75
CA PHE A 213 -3.71 -9.36 -13.11
C PHE A 213 -3.05 -10.72 -13.34
N VAL A 214 -2.77 -11.07 -14.60
CA VAL A 214 -2.12 -12.34 -14.97
C VAL A 214 -0.71 -12.43 -14.36
N GLY A 215 0.10 -11.36 -14.45
CA GLY A 215 1.45 -11.30 -13.90
C GLY A 215 1.51 -11.63 -12.41
N PRO A 216 0.78 -10.90 -11.53
CA PRO A 216 0.71 -11.24 -10.12
C PRO A 216 0.22 -12.66 -9.82
N ASN A 217 -0.80 -13.16 -10.54
CA ASN A 217 -1.28 -14.53 -10.34
C ASN A 217 -0.23 -15.58 -10.74
N MET A 218 0.53 -15.34 -11.82
CA MET A 218 1.63 -16.23 -12.21
C MET A 218 2.80 -16.18 -11.22
N LYS A 219 3.08 -15.01 -10.63
CA LYS A 219 4.20 -14.82 -9.71
C LYS A 219 3.92 -15.35 -8.31
N PHE A 220 2.69 -15.19 -7.81
CA PHE A 220 2.34 -15.40 -6.40
C PHE A 220 1.25 -16.44 -6.14
N LYS A 221 0.56 -16.96 -7.17
CA LYS A 221 -0.54 -17.95 -7.01
C LYS A 221 -0.32 -19.24 -7.80
N ASP A 222 0.93 -19.53 -8.18
CA ASP A 222 1.32 -20.76 -8.90
C ASP A 222 0.52 -21.05 -10.19
N VAL A 223 -0.01 -19.99 -10.81
CA VAL A 223 -0.71 -20.11 -12.11
C VAL A 223 0.33 -20.16 -13.22
N PHE A 224 0.19 -21.10 -14.15
CA PHE A 224 1.08 -21.22 -15.30
C PHE A 224 0.30 -21.28 -16.63
N HIS A 225 0.82 -20.58 -17.64
CA HIS A 225 0.28 -20.56 -18.99
C HIS A 225 1.40 -20.82 -20.00
N SER A 226 1.29 -21.91 -20.76
CA SER A 226 2.27 -22.27 -21.80
C SER A 226 2.16 -21.40 -23.06
N VAL A 227 0.97 -20.84 -23.32
CA VAL A 227 0.72 -19.91 -24.44
C VAL A 227 0.06 -18.66 -23.90
N ILE A 228 0.58 -17.49 -24.29
CA ILE A 228 0.03 -16.17 -23.97
C ILE A 228 -0.23 -15.42 -25.28
N ILE A 229 -1.40 -14.79 -25.39
CA ILE A 229 -1.76 -13.95 -26.55
C ILE A 229 -1.84 -12.50 -26.11
N SER A 230 -1.16 -11.58 -26.80
CA SER A 230 -1.19 -10.15 -26.49
C SER A 230 -1.81 -9.33 -27.64
N PRO A 231 -3.07 -8.89 -27.49
CA PRO A 231 -3.78 -8.18 -28.55
C PRO A 231 -3.51 -6.66 -28.54
N ALA A 232 -2.51 -6.18 -27.79
CA ALA A 232 -2.24 -4.75 -27.59
C ALA A 232 -2.00 -3.94 -28.89
N ARG A 233 -1.64 -4.61 -30.00
CA ARG A 233 -1.38 -4.00 -31.31
C ARG A 233 -2.63 -3.83 -32.18
N ILE A 234 -3.80 -4.29 -31.73
CA ILE A 234 -5.04 -4.26 -32.50
C ILE A 234 -5.79 -2.95 -32.21
N SER A 235 -5.86 -2.08 -33.22
CA SER A 235 -6.50 -0.77 -33.15
C SER A 235 -7.99 -0.82 -32.82
N GLU A 236 -8.68 -1.86 -33.29
CA GLU A 236 -10.12 -2.08 -33.12
C GLU A 236 -10.52 -2.25 -31.65
N LEU A 237 -9.56 -2.64 -30.79
CA LEU A 237 -9.77 -2.75 -29.35
C LEU A 237 -9.57 -1.43 -28.60
N ASN A 238 -9.08 -0.37 -29.25
CA ASN A 238 -8.82 0.94 -28.64
C ASN A 238 -9.79 2.03 -29.16
N VAL A 239 -10.90 1.61 -29.77
CA VAL A 239 -11.89 2.50 -30.38
C VAL A 239 -12.66 3.27 -29.30
N VAL A 240 -12.86 4.57 -29.52
CA VAL A 240 -13.76 5.41 -28.72
C VAL A 240 -14.81 5.97 -29.67
N MET A 241 -16.08 5.63 -29.45
CA MET A 241 -17.20 6.13 -30.25
C MET A 241 -18.23 6.80 -29.35
N ILE A 242 -18.58 8.02 -29.69
CA ILE A 242 -19.63 8.77 -29.02
C ILE A 242 -20.89 8.66 -29.88
N ASP A 243 -21.92 8.00 -29.37
CA ASP A 243 -23.26 8.12 -29.92
C ASP A 243 -23.93 9.31 -29.22
N ALA A 244 -24.15 10.40 -29.97
CA ALA A 244 -24.67 11.66 -29.45
C ALA A 244 -26.01 11.52 -28.70
N ASN A 245 -26.78 10.47 -28.97
CA ASN A 245 -28.11 10.27 -28.38
C ASN A 245 -28.17 9.09 -27.40
N GLN A 246 -27.22 8.15 -27.44
CA GLN A 246 -27.30 6.91 -26.66
C GLN A 246 -26.26 6.77 -25.55
N GLY A 247 -24.99 7.12 -25.81
CA GLY A 247 -23.93 6.88 -24.85
C GLY A 247 -22.53 6.80 -25.46
N LEU A 248 -21.61 6.20 -24.72
CA LEU A 248 -20.19 6.09 -25.05
C LEU A 248 -19.80 4.62 -25.22
N THR A 249 -19.17 4.28 -26.35
CA THR A 249 -18.51 2.98 -26.53
C THR A 249 -17.01 3.14 -26.35
N ILE A 250 -16.44 2.43 -25.38
CA ILE A 250 -15.00 2.43 -25.09
C ILE A 250 -14.41 1.05 -25.39
N GLY A 251 -13.32 1.03 -26.17
CA GLY A 251 -12.58 -0.17 -26.52
C GLY A 251 -12.02 -0.90 -25.30
N ALA A 252 -12.03 -2.23 -25.35
CA ALA A 252 -11.56 -3.09 -24.27
C ALA A 252 -10.06 -2.95 -24.00
N GLY A 253 -9.29 -2.49 -25.00
CA GLY A 253 -7.86 -2.26 -24.93
C GLY A 253 -7.44 -0.93 -24.32
N CYS A 254 -8.36 0.04 -24.21
CA CYS A 254 -8.07 1.36 -23.62
C CYS A 254 -7.56 1.21 -22.18
N SER A 255 -6.48 1.92 -21.84
CA SER A 255 -5.96 1.92 -20.47
C SER A 255 -6.91 2.66 -19.52
N LEU A 256 -6.88 2.33 -18.22
CA LEU A 256 -7.74 3.00 -17.25
C LEU A 256 -7.41 4.50 -17.13
N ALA A 257 -6.17 4.90 -17.40
CA ALA A 257 -5.80 6.31 -17.51
C ALA A 257 -6.49 7.00 -18.70
N GLN A 258 -6.52 6.36 -19.87
CA GLN A 258 -7.27 6.87 -21.04
C GLN A 258 -8.78 6.93 -20.75
N VAL A 259 -9.34 5.91 -20.10
CA VAL A 259 -10.75 5.92 -19.69
C VAL A 259 -11.05 7.11 -18.79
N LYS A 260 -10.18 7.40 -17.81
CA LYS A 260 -10.31 8.57 -16.95
C LYS A 260 -10.35 9.86 -17.77
N GLU A 261 -9.38 10.07 -18.67
CA GLU A 261 -9.32 11.27 -19.52
C GLU A 261 -10.58 11.44 -20.38
N ILE A 262 -11.03 10.36 -21.05
CA ILE A 262 -12.24 10.36 -21.88
C ILE A 262 -13.47 10.73 -21.05
N LEU A 263 -13.65 10.09 -19.89
CA LEU A 263 -14.80 10.38 -19.03
C LEU A 263 -14.76 11.80 -18.47
N THR A 264 -13.58 12.33 -18.11
CA THR A 264 -13.42 13.72 -17.67
C THR A 264 -13.85 14.69 -18.77
N GLU A 265 -13.42 14.46 -20.01
CA GLU A 265 -13.83 15.29 -21.16
C GLU A 265 -15.36 15.23 -21.38
N MET A 266 -15.95 14.04 -21.29
CA MET A 266 -17.39 13.85 -21.49
C MET A 266 -18.23 14.52 -20.38
N VAL A 267 -17.79 14.45 -19.13
CA VAL A 267 -18.45 15.12 -17.99
C VAL A 267 -18.41 16.64 -18.13
N LEU A 268 -17.33 17.21 -18.67
CA LEU A 268 -17.24 18.65 -18.92
C LEU A 268 -18.11 19.13 -20.08
N LYS A 269 -18.41 18.27 -21.06
CA LYS A 269 -19.14 18.63 -22.28
C LYS A 269 -20.64 18.37 -22.24
N LEU A 270 -21.08 17.41 -21.42
CA LEU A 270 -22.46 16.96 -21.38
C LEU A 270 -23.19 17.53 -20.15
N PRO A 271 -24.53 17.66 -20.21
CA PRO A 271 -25.33 17.98 -19.02
C PRO A 271 -25.16 16.92 -17.94
N GLU A 272 -25.09 17.36 -16.68
CA GLU A 272 -24.92 16.50 -15.51
C GLU A 272 -25.91 15.33 -15.43
N GLU A 273 -27.15 15.55 -15.86
CA GLU A 273 -28.20 14.52 -15.91
C GLU A 273 -27.84 13.32 -16.80
N LYS A 274 -26.96 13.50 -17.81
CA LYS A 274 -26.52 12.44 -18.74
C LYS A 274 -25.24 11.74 -18.31
N THR A 275 -24.58 12.24 -17.27
CA THR A 275 -23.20 11.85 -16.93
C THR A 275 -23.07 11.16 -15.57
N GLN A 276 -24.17 10.76 -14.95
CA GLN A 276 -24.19 10.19 -13.60
C GLN A 276 -23.27 8.95 -13.48
N THR A 277 -23.38 7.99 -14.40
CA THR A 277 -22.49 6.82 -14.43
C THR A 277 -21.03 7.20 -14.71
N TYR A 278 -20.78 8.23 -15.52
CA TYR A 278 -19.43 8.69 -15.83
C TYR A 278 -18.76 9.33 -14.61
N GLN A 279 -19.50 10.15 -13.85
CA GLN A 279 -19.04 10.75 -12.59
C GLN A 279 -18.73 9.67 -11.55
N ALA A 280 -19.59 8.67 -11.40
CA ALA A 280 -19.38 7.54 -10.51
C ALA A 280 -18.11 6.72 -10.87
N LEU A 281 -17.87 6.47 -12.16
CA LEU A 281 -16.65 5.82 -12.63
C LEU A 281 -15.40 6.68 -12.39
N LEU A 282 -15.48 8.00 -12.65
CA LEU A 282 -14.38 8.94 -12.38
C LEU A 282 -14.01 8.99 -10.90
N LYS A 283 -15.00 9.02 -10.00
CA LYS A 283 -14.79 9.01 -8.55
C LYS A 283 -13.90 7.83 -8.13
N HIS A 284 -14.19 6.63 -8.63
CA HIS A 284 -13.36 5.45 -8.36
C HIS A 284 -12.02 5.45 -9.12
N LEU A 285 -11.98 5.89 -10.38
CA LEU A 285 -10.73 5.96 -11.15
C LEU A 285 -9.68 6.92 -10.54
N ARG A 286 -10.10 7.95 -9.81
CA ARG A 286 -9.19 8.87 -9.09
C ARG A 286 -8.39 8.19 -7.99
N THR A 287 -8.92 7.14 -7.37
CA THR A 287 -8.30 6.45 -6.21
C THR A 287 -7.79 5.04 -6.53
N LEU A 288 -8.20 4.49 -7.68
CA LEU A 288 -7.82 3.15 -8.15
C LEU A 288 -6.32 3.10 -8.49
N ALA A 289 -5.55 2.40 -7.65
CA ALA A 289 -4.11 2.20 -7.79
C ALA A 289 -3.31 3.51 -7.97
N GLY A 290 -2.06 3.42 -8.40
CA GLY A 290 -1.25 4.56 -8.86
C GLY A 290 -1.35 4.80 -10.37
N GLN A 291 -0.84 5.94 -10.83
CA GLN A 291 -0.80 6.32 -12.25
C GLN A 291 -0.17 5.24 -13.14
N GLN A 292 0.90 4.60 -12.68
CA GLN A 292 1.64 3.55 -13.38
C GLN A 292 0.75 2.35 -13.70
N ILE A 293 -0.06 1.91 -12.72
CA ILE A 293 -0.98 0.79 -12.90
C ILE A 293 -2.15 1.20 -13.80
N ARG A 294 -2.69 2.42 -13.66
CA ARG A 294 -3.76 2.91 -14.55
C ARG A 294 -3.32 3.06 -16.01
N ASN A 295 -2.07 3.44 -16.25
CA ASN A 295 -1.48 3.49 -17.59
C ASN A 295 -1.35 2.10 -18.24
N MET A 296 -1.18 1.05 -17.43
CA MET A 296 -1.00 -0.33 -17.91
C MET A 296 -2.33 -1.10 -17.99
N ALA A 297 -3.13 -1.07 -16.94
CA ALA A 297 -4.36 -1.82 -16.83
C ALA A 297 -5.37 -1.38 -17.90
N SER A 298 -5.94 -2.34 -18.63
CA SER A 298 -6.96 -2.10 -19.65
C SER A 298 -8.38 -2.23 -19.09
N LEU A 299 -9.34 -1.49 -19.62
CA LEU A 299 -10.77 -1.60 -19.26
C LEU A 299 -11.29 -3.03 -19.40
N GLY A 300 -11.00 -3.70 -20.52
CA GLY A 300 -11.43 -5.07 -20.77
C GLY A 300 -10.79 -6.06 -19.80
N GLY A 301 -9.48 -5.93 -19.55
CA GLY A 301 -8.79 -6.72 -18.53
C GLY A 301 -9.40 -6.57 -17.13
N HIS A 302 -9.79 -5.34 -16.74
CA HIS A 302 -10.46 -5.09 -15.47
C HIS A 302 -11.81 -5.82 -15.37
N ILE A 303 -12.65 -5.71 -16.39
CA ILE A 303 -13.97 -6.37 -16.43
C ILE A 303 -13.85 -7.89 -16.43
N ILE A 304 -13.00 -8.46 -17.29
CA ILE A 304 -12.86 -9.91 -17.45
C ILE A 304 -12.22 -10.57 -16.22
N SER A 305 -11.32 -9.85 -15.52
CA SER A 305 -10.66 -10.35 -14.31
C SER A 305 -11.64 -10.64 -13.17
N ARG A 306 -12.80 -9.96 -13.14
CA ARG A 306 -13.86 -10.14 -12.13
C ARG A 306 -13.35 -10.19 -10.70
N LEU A 307 -12.38 -9.33 -10.39
CA LEU A 307 -11.88 -9.18 -9.03
C LEU A 307 -13.04 -8.88 -8.07
N ALA A 308 -13.12 -9.62 -6.96
CA ALA A 308 -14.19 -9.46 -5.96
C ALA A 308 -14.29 -8.03 -5.42
N ALA A 309 -13.13 -7.37 -5.24
CA ALA A 309 -13.01 -5.98 -4.82
C ALA A 309 -12.70 -5.03 -6.00
N SER A 310 -13.20 -5.34 -7.20
CA SER A 310 -13.13 -4.42 -8.35
C SER A 310 -13.91 -3.14 -8.05
N ASP A 311 -13.29 -1.98 -8.23
CA ASP A 311 -13.95 -0.69 -8.02
C ASP A 311 -14.86 -0.28 -9.21
N LEU A 312 -14.60 -0.79 -10.43
CA LEU A 312 -15.38 -0.37 -11.60
C LEU A 312 -16.56 -1.30 -11.91
N ASN A 313 -16.42 -2.60 -11.64
CA ASN A 313 -17.45 -3.59 -11.99
C ASN A 313 -18.81 -3.34 -11.30
N PRO A 314 -18.88 -2.99 -10.00
CA PRO A 314 -20.16 -2.65 -9.37
C PRO A 314 -20.86 -1.48 -10.07
N VAL A 315 -20.11 -0.44 -10.43
CA VAL A 315 -20.63 0.78 -11.09
C VAL A 315 -21.09 0.49 -12.52
N LEU A 316 -20.26 -0.21 -13.30
CA LEU A 316 -20.60 -0.62 -14.67
C LEU A 316 -21.82 -1.56 -14.69
N GLY A 317 -21.92 -2.45 -13.69
CA GLY A 317 -23.04 -3.38 -13.54
C GLY A 317 -24.37 -2.69 -13.25
N VAL A 318 -24.40 -1.71 -12.32
CA VAL A 318 -25.63 -0.95 -12.08
C VAL A 318 -26.00 -0.01 -13.23
N GLY A 319 -25.01 0.47 -14.00
CA GLY A 319 -25.17 1.40 -15.11
C GLY A 319 -25.76 0.81 -16.40
N ASN A 320 -26.26 -0.44 -16.39
CA ASN A 320 -26.81 -1.13 -17.55
C ASN A 320 -25.85 -1.17 -18.76
N CYS A 321 -24.55 -1.33 -18.49
CA CYS A 321 -23.55 -1.39 -19.55
C CYS A 321 -23.69 -2.67 -20.40
N VAL A 322 -23.28 -2.58 -21.67
CA VAL A 322 -23.34 -3.70 -22.62
C VAL A 322 -21.94 -4.05 -23.11
N LEU A 323 -21.58 -5.33 -23.06
CA LEU A 323 -20.34 -5.87 -23.57
C LEU A 323 -20.49 -6.25 -25.04
N ASN A 324 -19.64 -5.71 -25.90
CA ASN A 324 -19.56 -6.11 -27.30
C ASN A 324 -18.50 -7.20 -27.46
N LEU A 325 -18.96 -8.43 -27.68
CA LEU A 325 -18.13 -9.61 -27.86
C LEU A 325 -17.94 -9.91 -29.34
N VAL A 326 -16.75 -10.37 -29.69
CA VAL A 326 -16.39 -10.78 -31.06
C VAL A 326 -15.80 -12.18 -31.05
N SER A 327 -16.17 -12.96 -32.06
CA SER A 327 -15.67 -14.30 -32.32
C SER A 327 -15.55 -14.51 -33.83
N LYS A 328 -14.98 -15.63 -34.27
CA LYS A 328 -14.97 -16.00 -35.68
C LYS A 328 -16.38 -16.23 -36.25
N GLU A 329 -17.31 -16.66 -35.40
CA GLU A 329 -18.70 -16.98 -35.76
C GLU A 329 -19.58 -15.74 -35.89
N GLY A 330 -19.14 -14.59 -35.33
CA GLY A 330 -19.84 -13.32 -35.41
C GLY A 330 -19.67 -12.45 -34.16
N THR A 331 -20.45 -11.37 -34.12
CA THR A 331 -20.51 -10.42 -33.00
C THR A 331 -21.71 -10.73 -32.10
N GLN A 332 -21.54 -10.60 -30.80
CA GLN A 332 -22.61 -10.80 -29.82
C GLN A 332 -22.59 -9.66 -28.80
N GLN A 333 -23.75 -9.21 -28.37
CA GLN A 333 -23.88 -8.29 -27.23
C GLN A 333 -24.34 -9.05 -25.99
N LEU A 334 -23.75 -8.71 -24.85
CA LEU A 334 -24.07 -9.33 -23.57
C LEU A 334 -24.18 -8.25 -22.49
N PRO A 335 -25.26 -8.20 -21.69
CA PRO A 335 -25.38 -7.22 -20.62
C PRO A 335 -24.35 -7.48 -19.52
N LEU A 336 -23.67 -6.44 -19.05
CA LEU A 336 -22.82 -6.51 -17.87
C LEU A 336 -23.71 -6.43 -16.63
N ASN A 337 -24.11 -7.59 -16.10
CA ASN A 337 -25.05 -7.71 -14.98
C ASN A 337 -24.49 -8.59 -13.84
N ASP A 338 -25.33 -8.79 -12.82
CA ASP A 338 -25.06 -9.65 -11.67
C ASP A 338 -24.66 -11.08 -12.07
N HIS A 339 -25.33 -11.67 -13.06
CA HIS A 339 -25.03 -13.03 -13.52
C HIS A 339 -23.65 -13.13 -14.17
N PHE A 340 -23.25 -12.14 -14.99
CA PHE A 340 -21.92 -12.06 -15.61
C PHE A 340 -20.82 -11.96 -14.55
N LEU A 341 -21.02 -11.06 -13.58
CA LEU A 341 -20.06 -10.78 -12.51
C LEU A 341 -19.91 -11.97 -11.55
N ALA A 342 -21.00 -12.71 -11.31
CA ALA A 342 -20.97 -13.97 -10.58
C ALA A 342 -20.31 -15.12 -11.35
N GLY A 343 -20.04 -14.95 -12.66
CA GLY A 343 -19.44 -15.98 -13.50
C GLY A 343 -20.39 -17.06 -13.96
N SER A 344 -21.70 -16.79 -13.99
CA SER A 344 -22.72 -17.75 -14.39
C SER A 344 -22.49 -18.23 -15.83
N PRO A 345 -22.49 -19.55 -16.12
CA PRO A 345 -22.13 -20.09 -17.44
C PRO A 345 -22.97 -19.56 -18.61
N ASP A 346 -24.23 -19.23 -18.35
CA ASP A 346 -25.23 -18.70 -19.29
C ASP A 346 -25.05 -17.21 -19.61
N ALA A 347 -24.37 -16.46 -18.74
CA ALA A 347 -24.13 -15.02 -18.88
C ALA A 347 -22.63 -14.71 -19.03
N ASN A 348 -21.81 -15.66 -19.46
CA ASN A 348 -20.36 -15.53 -19.56
C ASN A 348 -19.88 -15.56 -21.02
N LEU A 349 -18.65 -15.08 -21.26
CA LEU A 349 -18.01 -15.25 -22.55
C LEU A 349 -17.65 -16.73 -22.73
N THR A 350 -17.84 -17.23 -23.96
CA THR A 350 -17.25 -18.51 -24.34
C THR A 350 -15.73 -18.38 -24.45
N SER A 351 -15.01 -19.50 -24.32
CA SER A 351 -13.53 -19.50 -24.40
C SER A 351 -12.96 -19.06 -25.75
N LYS A 352 -13.81 -18.97 -26.79
CA LYS A 352 -13.49 -18.53 -28.15
C LYS A 352 -13.77 -17.05 -28.41
N GLN A 353 -14.49 -16.38 -27.51
CA GLN A 353 -14.89 -14.99 -27.64
C GLN A 353 -13.86 -14.03 -27.03
N VAL A 354 -13.83 -12.82 -27.56
CA VAL A 354 -13.02 -11.71 -27.08
C VAL A 354 -13.93 -10.52 -26.81
N LEU A 355 -13.68 -9.80 -25.71
CA LEU A 355 -14.32 -8.51 -25.44
C LEU A 355 -13.68 -7.44 -26.34
N ALA A 356 -14.45 -6.86 -27.25
CA ALA A 356 -13.98 -5.80 -28.15
C ALA A 356 -14.14 -4.40 -27.54
N SER A 357 -15.29 -4.13 -26.94
CA SER A 357 -15.61 -2.84 -26.33
C SER A 357 -16.76 -2.94 -25.32
N VAL A 358 -16.97 -1.87 -24.57
CA VAL A 358 -18.05 -1.70 -23.60
C VAL A 358 -18.84 -0.47 -24.00
N PHE A 359 -20.16 -0.62 -24.13
CA PHE A 359 -21.09 0.48 -24.29
C PHE A 359 -21.63 0.90 -22.92
N ILE A 360 -21.44 2.17 -22.58
CA ILE A 360 -21.89 2.82 -21.35
C ILE A 360 -22.98 3.83 -21.74
N PRO A 361 -24.25 3.61 -21.39
CA PRO A 361 -25.35 4.49 -21.80
C PRO A 361 -25.30 5.83 -21.05
N PHE A 362 -25.90 6.87 -21.63
CA PHE A 362 -26.22 8.07 -20.87
C PHE A 362 -27.26 7.77 -19.79
N SER A 363 -27.11 8.39 -18.62
CA SER A 363 -28.17 8.39 -17.62
C SER A 363 -29.39 9.16 -18.12
N LYS A 364 -30.57 8.69 -17.72
CA LYS A 364 -31.86 9.30 -18.06
C LYS A 364 -32.22 10.41 -17.08
N LYS A 365 -33.18 11.26 -17.47
CA LYS A 365 -33.80 12.22 -16.56
C LYS A 365 -34.41 11.47 -15.36
N TRP A 366 -34.17 11.97 -14.14
CA TRP A 366 -34.55 11.33 -12.87
C TRP A 366 -33.87 9.97 -12.58
N GLU A 367 -32.72 9.71 -13.21
CA GLU A 367 -31.83 8.61 -12.88
C GLU A 367 -30.58 9.17 -12.17
N PHE A 368 -30.16 8.48 -11.11
CA PHE A 368 -29.04 8.86 -10.26
C PHE A 368 -28.13 7.66 -10.04
N VAL A 369 -26.82 7.87 -10.08
CA VAL A 369 -25.82 6.81 -9.92
C VAL A 369 -24.70 7.30 -9.02
N SER A 370 -24.43 6.56 -7.95
CA SER A 370 -23.34 6.87 -7.02
C SER A 370 -22.43 5.66 -6.83
N ALA A 371 -21.19 5.95 -6.44
CA ALA A 371 -20.17 4.96 -6.16
C ALA A 371 -19.51 5.25 -4.81
N PHE A 372 -19.34 4.20 -4.02
CA PHE A 372 -18.77 4.25 -2.68
C PHE A 372 -17.65 3.21 -2.55
N ARG A 373 -16.63 3.55 -1.78
CA ARG A 373 -15.53 2.64 -1.48
C ARG A 373 -14.91 2.96 -0.12
N GLN A 374 -14.44 1.91 0.54
CA GLN A 374 -13.65 2.00 1.76
C GLN A 374 -12.47 1.04 1.65
N ALA A 375 -11.28 1.52 1.98
CA ALA A 375 -10.03 0.77 1.94
C ALA A 375 -9.17 1.11 3.17
N GLN A 376 -8.04 0.41 3.36
CA GLN A 376 -7.13 0.70 4.47
C GLN A 376 -6.58 2.14 4.42
N ARG A 377 -6.38 2.68 3.21
CA ARG A 377 -5.97 4.07 2.93
C ARG A 377 -6.72 4.63 1.71
N GLN A 378 -6.69 5.94 1.53
CA GLN A 378 -7.53 6.65 0.54
C GLN A 378 -7.30 6.18 -0.90
N GLN A 379 -6.05 5.95 -1.32
CA GLN A 379 -5.71 5.47 -2.67
C GLN A 379 -4.69 4.33 -2.66
N ASN A 380 -4.47 3.71 -3.82
CA ASN A 380 -3.45 2.67 -4.00
C ASN A 380 -3.60 1.49 -2.99
N ALA A 381 -4.84 1.15 -2.67
CA ALA A 381 -5.23 0.02 -1.82
C ALA A 381 -6.54 -0.59 -2.38
N LEU A 382 -6.65 -1.91 -2.29
CA LEU A 382 -7.90 -2.61 -2.65
C LEU A 382 -8.99 -2.23 -1.65
N ALA A 383 -10.24 -2.16 -2.13
CA ALA A 383 -11.37 -1.88 -1.27
C ALA A 383 -11.65 -3.06 -0.32
N ILE A 384 -11.93 -2.74 0.95
CA ILE A 384 -12.52 -3.67 1.93
C ILE A 384 -13.96 -3.95 1.52
N VAL A 385 -14.74 -2.88 1.25
CA VAL A 385 -16.05 -2.93 0.60
C VAL A 385 -16.13 -1.76 -0.38
N ASN A 386 -16.73 -2.00 -1.54
CA ASN A 386 -17.14 -0.94 -2.46
C ASN A 386 -18.56 -1.22 -2.98
N SER A 387 -19.18 -0.21 -3.57
CA SER A 387 -20.52 -0.33 -4.12
C SER A 387 -20.74 0.59 -5.32
N GLY A 388 -21.56 0.11 -6.26
CA GLY A 388 -22.25 0.95 -7.22
C GLY A 388 -23.75 0.87 -6.93
N MET A 389 -24.41 2.03 -6.91
CA MET A 389 -25.84 2.13 -6.65
C MET A 389 -26.51 3.00 -7.72
N ARG A 390 -27.67 2.58 -8.22
CA ARG A 390 -28.46 3.33 -9.19
C ARG A 390 -29.93 3.32 -8.80
N VAL A 391 -30.57 4.48 -8.86
CA VAL A 391 -32.02 4.61 -8.73
C VAL A 391 -32.59 5.43 -9.88
N ARG A 392 -33.78 5.05 -10.34
CA ARG A 392 -34.57 5.85 -11.28
C ARG A 392 -35.97 6.04 -10.75
N PHE A 393 -36.44 7.29 -10.76
CA PHE A 393 -37.76 7.65 -10.28
C PHE A 393 -38.80 7.75 -11.40
N LYS A 394 -40.06 7.68 -11.00
CA LYS A 394 -41.17 8.08 -11.86
C LYS A 394 -41.11 9.58 -12.04
N GLU A 395 -41.26 10.04 -13.29
CA GLU A 395 -41.07 11.44 -13.64
C GLU A 395 -41.92 12.37 -12.75
N GLY A 396 -41.26 13.33 -12.10
CA GLY A 396 -41.89 14.30 -11.21
C GLY A 396 -42.33 13.76 -9.84
N THR A 397 -41.97 12.53 -9.48
CA THR A 397 -42.21 11.94 -8.14
C THR A 397 -40.91 11.40 -7.54
N ASN A 398 -40.91 11.08 -6.24
CA ASN A 398 -39.83 10.33 -5.57
C ASN A 398 -40.15 8.83 -5.46
N THR A 399 -41.01 8.31 -6.35
CA THR A 399 -41.41 6.90 -6.37
C THR A 399 -40.41 6.10 -7.17
N ILE A 400 -39.81 5.09 -6.54
CA ILE A 400 -38.79 4.24 -7.15
C ILE A 400 -39.42 3.44 -8.29
N MET A 401 -38.94 3.63 -9.52
CA MET A 401 -39.31 2.79 -10.67
C MET A 401 -38.34 1.65 -10.90
N ASP A 402 -37.07 1.85 -10.55
CA ASP A 402 -35.99 0.92 -10.82
C ASP A 402 -34.83 1.23 -9.85
N LEU A 403 -34.22 0.18 -9.30
CA LEU A 403 -33.20 0.27 -8.26
C LEU A 403 -32.24 -0.90 -8.46
N ASN A 404 -30.94 -0.62 -8.56
CA ASN A 404 -29.89 -1.63 -8.62
C ASN A 404 -28.78 -1.29 -7.63
N ILE A 405 -28.42 -2.26 -6.80
CA ILE A 405 -27.33 -2.15 -5.82
C ILE A 405 -26.39 -3.35 -5.98
N LEU A 406 -25.12 -3.06 -6.22
CA LEU A 406 -24.04 -4.05 -6.29
C LEU A 406 -22.95 -3.73 -5.27
N TYR A 407 -22.41 -4.75 -4.61
CA TYR A 407 -21.32 -4.67 -3.64
C TYR A 407 -20.12 -5.52 -4.07
N GLY A 408 -18.91 -4.99 -3.92
CA GLY A 408 -17.66 -5.75 -3.97
C GLY A 408 -17.02 -5.88 -2.59
N GLY A 409 -16.08 -6.84 -2.44
CA GLY A 409 -15.36 -7.11 -1.19
C GLY A 409 -16.13 -7.89 -0.11
N VAL A 410 -17.42 -8.15 -0.35
CA VAL A 410 -18.33 -8.88 0.56
C VAL A 410 -18.47 -10.37 0.23
N GLY A 411 -17.81 -10.86 -0.81
CA GLY A 411 -17.81 -12.25 -1.24
C GLY A 411 -16.65 -12.58 -2.17
N SER A 412 -16.67 -13.75 -2.80
CA SER A 412 -15.65 -14.17 -3.79
C SER A 412 -15.79 -13.49 -5.15
N VAL A 413 -16.92 -12.82 -5.39
CA VAL A 413 -17.30 -12.08 -6.60
C VAL A 413 -18.09 -10.83 -6.20
N THR A 414 -18.35 -9.93 -7.14
CA THR A 414 -19.30 -8.83 -6.94
C THR A 414 -20.73 -9.37 -6.79
N VAL A 415 -21.44 -8.95 -5.74
CA VAL A 415 -22.77 -9.45 -5.37
C VAL A 415 -23.83 -8.37 -5.62
N SER A 416 -25.03 -8.75 -6.05
CA SER A 416 -26.17 -7.84 -6.20
C SER A 416 -27.23 -8.09 -5.14
N ALA A 417 -27.78 -7.01 -4.56
CA ALA A 417 -28.93 -7.06 -3.65
C ALA A 417 -30.26 -7.02 -4.44
N LYS A 418 -30.41 -7.93 -5.40
CA LYS A 418 -31.47 -7.90 -6.42
C LYS A 418 -32.84 -8.15 -5.81
N LYS A 419 -32.97 -9.05 -4.84
CA LYS A 419 -34.25 -9.34 -4.19
C LYS A 419 -34.70 -8.16 -3.33
N SER A 420 -33.78 -7.53 -2.59
CA SER A 420 -34.05 -6.31 -1.82
C SER A 420 -34.52 -5.20 -2.76
N CYS A 421 -33.79 -4.96 -3.86
CA CYS A 421 -34.14 -3.94 -4.84
C CYS A 421 -35.55 -4.15 -5.43
N GLN A 422 -35.90 -5.39 -5.78
CA GLN A 422 -37.20 -5.73 -6.35
C GLN A 422 -38.37 -5.45 -5.39
N GLN A 423 -38.17 -5.61 -4.08
CA GLN A 423 -39.19 -5.34 -3.06
C GLN A 423 -39.38 -3.83 -2.80
N LEU A 424 -38.36 -3.03 -3.07
CA LEU A 424 -38.38 -1.57 -2.86
C LEU A 424 -38.99 -0.80 -4.05
N ILE A 425 -39.21 -1.46 -5.19
CA ILE A 425 -39.89 -0.83 -6.34
C ILE A 425 -41.30 -0.38 -5.95
N GLY A 426 -41.65 0.86 -6.27
CA GLY A 426 -42.93 1.48 -5.94
C GLY A 426 -42.96 2.19 -4.58
N ARG A 427 -41.93 2.05 -3.74
CA ARG A 427 -41.78 2.83 -2.50
C ARG A 427 -41.39 4.28 -2.81
N ALA A 428 -41.65 5.18 -1.87
CA ALA A 428 -41.18 6.57 -1.92
C ALA A 428 -39.78 6.69 -1.31
N TRP A 429 -38.95 7.63 -1.79
CA TRP A 429 -37.62 7.91 -1.23
C TRP A 429 -37.74 8.67 0.09
N ASN A 430 -37.77 7.95 1.22
CA ASN A 430 -37.90 8.49 2.57
C ASN A 430 -37.19 7.59 3.61
N GLU A 431 -37.20 8.00 4.89
CA GLU A 431 -36.54 7.26 5.97
C GLU A 431 -37.14 5.86 6.22
N GLU A 432 -38.44 5.69 6.06
CA GLU A 432 -39.11 4.38 6.20
C GLU A 432 -38.57 3.39 5.17
N MET A 433 -38.43 3.83 3.91
CA MET A 433 -37.84 3.03 2.84
C MET A 433 -36.37 2.69 3.14
N LEU A 434 -35.59 3.64 3.66
CA LEU A 434 -34.19 3.39 4.04
C LEU A 434 -34.07 2.32 5.12
N ASP A 435 -34.88 2.40 6.19
CA ASP A 435 -34.82 1.43 7.30
C ASP A 435 -35.34 0.03 6.88
N GLU A 436 -36.28 -0.05 5.93
CA GLU A 436 -36.68 -1.29 5.26
C GLU A 436 -35.54 -1.84 4.39
N ALA A 437 -34.91 -0.99 3.57
CA ALA A 437 -33.83 -1.35 2.67
C ALA A 437 -32.59 -1.88 3.40
N CYS A 438 -32.19 -1.26 4.51
CA CYS A 438 -31.07 -1.72 5.33
C CYS A 438 -31.27 -3.16 5.82
N ARG A 439 -32.48 -3.49 6.32
CA ARG A 439 -32.81 -4.85 6.77
C ARG A 439 -32.81 -5.84 5.62
N LEU A 440 -33.48 -5.51 4.52
CA LEU A 440 -33.55 -6.38 3.35
C LEU A 440 -32.17 -6.68 2.76
N VAL A 441 -31.27 -5.70 2.71
CA VAL A 441 -29.91 -5.88 2.17
C VAL A 441 -29.06 -6.75 3.10
N LEU A 442 -29.13 -6.55 4.42
CA LEU A 442 -28.40 -7.36 5.40
C LEU A 442 -28.84 -8.83 5.43
N ASP A 443 -30.11 -9.09 5.14
CA ASP A 443 -30.71 -10.42 5.06
C ASP A 443 -30.35 -11.13 3.73
N GLU A 444 -30.32 -10.40 2.60
CA GLU A 444 -29.97 -10.97 1.30
C GLU A 444 -28.47 -11.23 1.17
N VAL A 445 -27.63 -10.25 1.53
CA VAL A 445 -26.17 -10.31 1.35
C VAL A 445 -25.53 -10.79 2.65
N THR A 446 -25.32 -12.11 2.73
CA THR A 446 -24.73 -12.78 3.89
C THR A 446 -23.21 -12.94 3.72
N ILE A 447 -22.46 -12.64 4.79
CA ILE A 447 -21.00 -12.82 4.85
C ILE A 447 -20.74 -13.85 5.95
N PRO A 448 -20.34 -15.10 5.61
CA PRO A 448 -20.00 -16.11 6.61
C PRO A 448 -18.92 -15.62 7.58
N GLY A 449 -19.00 -16.01 8.86
CA GLY A 449 -17.98 -15.69 9.87
C GLY A 449 -16.56 -16.17 9.48
N SER A 450 -16.47 -17.25 8.70
CA SER A 450 -15.23 -17.81 8.17
C SER A 450 -14.79 -17.22 6.81
N SER A 451 -15.38 -16.10 6.37
CA SER A 451 -15.05 -15.50 5.08
C SER A 451 -13.60 -15.02 5.02
N SER A 452 -12.94 -15.30 3.89
CA SER A 452 -11.59 -14.81 3.61
C SER A 452 -11.51 -13.28 3.72
N GLY A 453 -10.53 -12.78 4.47
CA GLY A 453 -10.32 -11.35 4.71
C GLY A 453 -10.97 -10.80 5.99
N GLY A 454 -11.75 -11.60 6.73
CA GLY A 454 -12.28 -11.21 8.05
C GLY A 454 -13.17 -9.97 8.04
N MET A 455 -13.17 -9.22 9.15
CA MET A 455 -13.85 -7.93 9.31
C MET A 455 -15.35 -7.99 9.04
N VAL A 456 -16.01 -9.10 9.41
CA VAL A 456 -17.37 -9.42 8.98
C VAL A 456 -18.38 -8.38 9.45
N GLU A 457 -18.32 -7.97 10.71
CA GLU A 457 -19.20 -6.94 11.27
C GLU A 457 -18.99 -5.60 10.57
N TYR A 458 -17.73 -5.18 10.40
CA TYR A 458 -17.38 -3.94 9.72
C TYR A 458 -17.85 -3.91 8.26
N LYS A 459 -17.66 -4.99 7.49
CA LYS A 459 -18.14 -5.10 6.12
C LYS A 459 -19.66 -4.99 6.02
N ARG A 460 -20.40 -5.64 6.94
CA ARG A 460 -21.87 -5.54 7.00
C ARG A 460 -22.33 -4.13 7.34
N THR A 461 -21.65 -3.47 8.28
CA THR A 461 -21.91 -2.07 8.64
C THR A 461 -21.65 -1.12 7.46
N LEU A 462 -20.55 -1.31 6.72
CA LEU A 462 -20.23 -0.50 5.54
C LEU A 462 -21.30 -0.58 4.45
N MET A 463 -21.89 -1.76 4.22
CA MET A 463 -22.95 -1.91 3.21
C MET A 463 -24.12 -0.96 3.46
N ILE A 464 -24.65 -0.96 4.70
CA ILE A 464 -25.78 -0.11 5.07
C ILE A 464 -25.36 1.36 5.29
N SER A 465 -24.11 1.63 5.67
CA SER A 465 -23.58 3.00 5.71
C SER A 465 -23.46 3.60 4.30
N PHE A 466 -23.04 2.84 3.29
CA PHE A 466 -23.06 3.31 1.89
C PHE A 466 -24.49 3.52 1.38
N LEU A 467 -25.43 2.65 1.76
CA LEU A 467 -26.84 2.86 1.41
C LEU A 467 -27.40 4.15 2.02
N PHE A 468 -26.98 4.50 3.24
CA PHE A 468 -27.33 5.77 3.86
C PHE A 468 -26.70 6.96 3.13
N LYS A 469 -25.40 6.91 2.78
CA LYS A 469 -24.76 7.96 1.98
C LYS A 469 -25.48 8.14 0.64
N PHE A 470 -25.84 7.05 -0.04
CA PHE A 470 -26.62 7.09 -1.29
C PHE A 470 -28.00 7.71 -1.11
N TYR A 471 -28.70 7.37 -0.02
CA TYR A 471 -29.98 7.97 0.31
C TYR A 471 -29.90 9.49 0.42
N LEU A 472 -28.87 10.01 1.12
CA LEU A 472 -28.67 11.43 1.31
C LEU A 472 -28.24 12.15 0.03
N GLU A 473 -27.30 11.59 -0.74
CA GLU A 473 -26.87 12.16 -2.04
C GLU A 473 -28.07 12.34 -2.98
N VAL A 474 -28.88 11.29 -3.13
CA VAL A 474 -30.09 11.35 -3.99
C VAL A 474 -31.14 12.30 -3.42
N LEU A 475 -31.27 12.41 -2.09
CA LEU A 475 -32.21 13.34 -1.47
C LEU A 475 -31.84 14.79 -1.76
N GLN A 476 -30.55 15.14 -1.64
CA GLN A 476 -30.03 16.46 -2.00
C GLN A 476 -30.31 16.76 -3.48
N ASP A 477 -30.00 15.82 -4.36
CA ASP A 477 -30.23 15.98 -5.80
C ASP A 477 -31.71 16.15 -6.17
N LEU A 478 -32.60 15.42 -5.49
CA LEU A 478 -34.05 15.57 -5.67
C LEU A 478 -34.50 16.96 -5.22
N ASN A 479 -34.02 17.47 -4.08
CA ASN A 479 -34.34 18.81 -3.59
C ASN A 479 -33.83 19.91 -4.54
N VAL A 480 -32.59 19.80 -5.02
CA VAL A 480 -31.98 20.75 -5.96
C VAL A 480 -32.77 20.82 -7.26
N ARG A 481 -33.27 19.68 -7.77
CA ARG A 481 -34.11 19.63 -8.98
C ARG A 481 -35.54 20.09 -8.75
N ASP A 482 -36.10 19.76 -7.59
CA ASP A 482 -37.47 20.07 -7.21
C ASP A 482 -37.58 20.35 -5.70
N PRO A 483 -37.61 21.63 -5.28
CA PRO A 483 -37.60 22.03 -3.87
C PRO A 483 -38.83 21.57 -3.06
N ARG A 484 -39.77 20.86 -3.66
CA ARG A 484 -40.88 20.18 -2.95
C ARG A 484 -40.40 18.99 -2.12
N TYR A 485 -39.25 18.40 -2.47
CA TYR A 485 -38.64 17.35 -1.66
C TYR A 485 -37.87 17.95 -0.48
N PRO A 486 -37.84 17.28 0.68
CA PRO A 486 -37.13 17.81 1.83
C PRO A 486 -35.63 17.89 1.55
N ASP A 487 -35.00 18.93 2.08
CA ASP A 487 -33.55 19.09 2.04
C ASP A 487 -32.88 18.14 3.05
N VAL A 488 -31.58 17.92 2.87
CA VAL A 488 -30.75 17.15 3.80
C VAL A 488 -30.62 17.94 5.11
N PRO A 489 -30.92 17.33 6.28
CA PRO A 489 -30.73 18.01 7.56
C PRO A 489 -29.28 18.49 7.73
N ASN A 490 -29.08 19.72 8.22
CA ASN A 490 -27.74 20.33 8.37
C ASN A 490 -26.70 19.43 9.06
N LYS A 491 -27.12 18.64 10.07
CA LYS A 491 -26.25 17.70 10.79
C LYS A 491 -25.69 16.56 9.93
N PHE A 492 -26.24 16.34 8.74
CA PHE A 492 -25.81 15.31 7.79
C PHE A 492 -25.17 15.88 6.53
N GLN A 493 -24.98 17.21 6.46
CA GLN A 493 -24.43 17.84 5.26
C GLN A 493 -22.98 17.41 4.99
N SER A 494 -22.17 17.27 6.05
CA SER A 494 -20.78 16.79 5.96
C SER A 494 -20.65 15.35 5.46
N VAL A 495 -21.72 14.54 5.53
CA VAL A 495 -21.69 13.14 5.02
C VAL A 495 -21.50 13.08 3.51
N LEU A 496 -21.93 14.13 2.80
CA LEU A 496 -21.89 14.24 1.34
C LEU A 496 -20.53 14.72 0.84
N GLU A 497 -19.68 15.24 1.72
CA GLU A 497 -18.34 15.69 1.39
C GLU A 497 -17.36 14.51 1.48
N ASP A 498 -16.68 14.20 0.37
CA ASP A 498 -15.57 13.25 0.40
C ASP A 498 -14.30 13.97 0.84
N PHE A 499 -13.39 13.27 1.54
CA PHE A 499 -12.07 13.80 1.83
C PHE A 499 -11.30 14.12 0.55
N PRO A 500 -10.90 15.40 0.33
CA PRO A 500 -10.13 15.75 -0.86
C PRO A 500 -8.71 15.22 -0.74
N LEU A 501 -8.15 14.79 -1.87
CA LEU A 501 -6.73 14.50 -2.02
C LEU A 501 -5.96 15.83 -2.03
N THR A 502 -5.20 16.07 -0.98
CA THR A 502 -4.46 17.32 -0.80
C THR A 502 -2.97 17.08 -0.79
N ILE A 503 -2.25 18.12 -1.20
CA ILE A 503 -0.81 18.08 -1.24
C ILE A 503 -0.28 18.47 0.13
N PRO A 504 0.63 17.66 0.70
CA PRO A 504 1.36 18.03 1.90
C PRO A 504 2.13 19.34 1.71
N CYS A 505 1.99 20.26 2.67
CA CYS A 505 2.74 21.49 2.80
C CYS A 505 3.28 21.59 4.23
N GLY A 506 4.21 22.51 4.47
CA GLY A 506 4.84 22.58 5.78
C GLY A 506 5.98 23.57 5.83
N THR A 507 6.34 23.96 7.05
CA THR A 507 7.51 24.78 7.33
C THR A 507 8.51 24.02 8.18
N GLN A 508 9.80 24.24 7.92
CA GLN A 508 10.89 23.77 8.78
C GLN A 508 11.58 25.00 9.38
N ALA A 509 11.75 25.02 10.70
CA ALA A 509 12.42 26.13 11.39
C ALA A 509 13.54 25.62 12.30
N TYR A 510 14.74 26.18 12.16
CA TYR A 510 15.92 25.82 12.95
C TYR A 510 16.80 27.03 13.25
N GLU A 511 17.71 26.89 14.20
CA GLU A 511 18.70 27.91 14.54
C GLU A 511 19.77 28.01 13.43
N CYS A 512 20.01 29.21 12.93
CA CYS A 512 21.09 29.45 11.97
C CYS A 512 22.46 29.22 12.63
N VAL A 513 23.46 28.83 11.83
CA VAL A 513 24.86 28.79 12.30
C VAL A 513 25.36 30.20 12.66
N ASP A 514 26.32 30.29 13.59
CA ASP A 514 26.92 31.56 14.00
C ASP A 514 27.46 32.33 12.80
N SER A 515 27.17 33.62 12.73
CA SER A 515 27.68 34.53 11.69
C SER A 515 29.21 34.57 11.58
N HIS A 516 29.94 34.24 12.65
CA HIS A 516 31.40 34.16 12.69
C HIS A 516 31.94 32.78 12.26
N GLN A 517 31.07 31.77 12.10
CA GLN A 517 31.49 30.45 11.64
C GLN A 517 31.99 30.52 10.19
N PRO A 518 33.22 30.04 9.89
CA PRO A 518 33.77 30.08 8.55
C PRO A 518 32.85 29.40 7.51
N PRO A 519 32.74 29.91 6.27
CA PRO A 519 31.91 29.30 5.23
C PRO A 519 32.29 27.85 4.90
N GLN A 520 33.57 27.49 5.01
CA GLN A 520 34.05 26.14 4.76
C GLN A 520 33.76 25.14 5.90
N ASP A 521 33.33 25.60 7.07
CA ASP A 521 32.95 24.72 8.18
C ASP A 521 31.50 24.24 7.97
N PRO A 522 31.27 22.95 7.67
CA PRO A 522 29.94 22.43 7.33
C PRO A 522 29.08 22.14 8.56
N VAL A 523 29.63 22.17 9.78
CA VAL A 523 28.92 21.75 10.99
C VAL A 523 27.69 22.64 11.21
N GLY A 524 26.51 22.03 11.36
CA GLY A 524 25.24 22.73 11.52
C GLY A 524 24.63 23.32 10.25
N ARG A 525 25.31 23.26 9.10
CA ARG A 525 24.76 23.69 7.81
C ARG A 525 23.91 22.57 7.19
N PRO A 526 22.83 22.87 6.44
CA PRO A 526 21.97 21.89 5.79
C PRO A 526 22.63 21.32 4.52
N VAL A 527 23.75 20.60 4.68
CA VAL A 527 24.48 20.00 3.57
C VAL A 527 23.67 18.84 2.99
N MET A 528 23.48 18.84 1.67
CA MET A 528 22.85 17.73 0.95
C MET A 528 23.54 16.40 1.25
N HIS A 529 22.78 15.32 1.34
CA HIS A 529 23.33 13.97 1.41
C HIS A 529 24.37 13.75 0.28
N GLN A 530 25.57 13.25 0.62
CA GLN A 530 26.69 13.17 -0.35
C GLN A 530 26.36 12.28 -1.57
N SER A 531 25.62 11.20 -1.35
CA SER A 531 25.11 10.35 -2.44
C SER A 531 23.77 10.83 -3.04
N GLY A 532 23.23 11.99 -2.63
CA GLY A 532 21.90 12.45 -3.03
C GLY A 532 21.69 12.51 -4.55
N ILE A 533 22.67 13.05 -5.28
CA ILE A 533 22.65 13.07 -6.75
C ILE A 533 22.81 11.66 -7.34
N LYS A 534 23.63 10.79 -6.72
CA LYS A 534 23.78 9.39 -7.14
C LYS A 534 22.48 8.61 -6.99
N HIS A 535 21.75 8.83 -5.89
CA HIS A 535 20.41 8.25 -5.69
C HIS A 535 19.44 8.72 -6.78
N ALA A 536 19.47 10.02 -7.11
CA ALA A 536 18.58 10.59 -8.11
C ALA A 536 18.91 10.19 -9.55
N SER A 537 20.16 9.83 -9.84
CA SER A 537 20.63 9.40 -11.16
C SER A 537 20.67 7.88 -11.36
N GLY A 538 20.48 7.09 -10.30
CA GLY A 538 20.65 5.62 -10.35
C GLY A 538 22.11 5.17 -10.33
N GLU A 539 23.04 6.05 -9.95
CA GLU A 539 24.49 5.74 -9.92
C GLU A 539 24.96 5.26 -8.54
N ALA A 540 24.08 5.24 -7.54
CA ALA A 540 24.36 4.62 -6.26
C ALA A 540 24.19 3.10 -6.41
N ILE A 541 25.26 2.34 -6.14
CA ILE A 541 25.28 0.88 -6.25
C ILE A 541 24.84 0.27 -4.92
N PHE A 542 23.69 -0.37 -4.90
CA PHE A 542 23.23 -1.23 -3.81
C PHE A 542 23.73 -2.66 -4.01
N CYS A 543 23.43 -3.58 -3.07
CA CYS A 543 24.04 -4.92 -3.08
C CYS A 543 23.69 -5.70 -4.37
N ASP A 544 22.43 -5.68 -4.80
CA ASP A 544 21.95 -6.38 -6.00
C ASP A 544 22.25 -5.61 -7.31
N ASP A 545 22.76 -4.37 -7.23
CA ASP A 545 23.23 -3.61 -8.40
C ASP A 545 24.67 -3.97 -8.78
N MET A 546 25.37 -4.71 -7.94
CA MET A 546 26.72 -5.17 -8.23
C MET A 546 26.70 -6.04 -9.50
N PRO A 547 27.68 -5.89 -10.41
CA PRO A 547 27.74 -6.71 -11.61
C PRO A 547 27.84 -8.20 -11.27
N ALA A 548 27.14 -9.01 -12.07
CA ALA A 548 27.22 -10.46 -11.96
C ALA A 548 28.67 -10.94 -12.02
N ILE A 549 29.02 -11.86 -11.11
CA ILE A 549 30.33 -12.50 -11.06
C ILE A 549 30.29 -13.77 -11.91
N ASP A 550 31.42 -14.12 -12.52
CA ASP A 550 31.53 -15.34 -13.31
C ASP A 550 31.20 -16.57 -12.46
N GLU A 551 30.39 -17.47 -13.00
CA GLU A 551 29.88 -18.66 -12.32
C GLU A 551 29.11 -18.40 -11.00
N GLU A 552 28.56 -17.19 -10.81
CA GLU A 552 27.73 -16.91 -9.63
C GLU A 552 26.50 -17.83 -9.57
N LEU A 553 26.14 -18.26 -8.36
CA LEU A 553 24.93 -19.04 -8.10
C LEU A 553 23.93 -18.22 -7.31
N PHE A 554 22.66 -18.52 -7.53
CA PHE A 554 21.54 -17.89 -6.85
C PHE A 554 20.90 -18.87 -5.86
N LEU A 555 20.56 -18.33 -4.69
CA LEU A 555 19.98 -19.11 -3.60
C LEU A 555 18.48 -18.85 -3.47
N ALA A 556 17.70 -19.91 -3.30
CA ALA A 556 16.29 -19.84 -2.94
C ALA A 556 16.01 -20.71 -1.71
N VAL A 557 15.57 -20.07 -0.62
CA VAL A 557 15.23 -20.76 0.63
C VAL A 557 13.88 -21.48 0.53
N VAL A 558 13.79 -22.64 1.14
CA VAL A 558 12.55 -23.36 1.43
C VAL A 558 12.27 -23.21 2.92
N THR A 559 11.11 -22.65 3.25
CA THR A 559 10.73 -22.33 4.62
C THR A 559 9.60 -23.21 5.13
N SER A 560 9.51 -23.33 6.45
CA SER A 560 8.43 -24.07 7.11
C SER A 560 7.06 -23.51 6.73
N THR A 561 6.14 -24.42 6.40
CA THR A 561 4.72 -24.11 6.22
C THR A 561 3.90 -24.40 7.49
N ARG A 562 4.54 -24.81 8.59
CA ARG A 562 3.89 -25.20 9.85
C ARG A 562 4.40 -24.33 11.02
N PRO A 563 3.54 -23.96 11.98
CA PRO A 563 3.94 -23.14 13.12
C PRO A 563 4.77 -23.92 14.15
N HIS A 564 4.46 -25.20 14.36
CA HIS A 564 5.17 -26.04 15.30
C HIS A 564 4.99 -27.49 14.87
N ALA A 565 6.05 -28.13 14.38
CA ALA A 565 5.95 -29.49 13.84
C ALA A 565 7.29 -30.20 13.82
N LYS A 566 7.27 -31.53 13.93
CA LYS A 566 8.44 -32.37 13.69
C LYS A 566 8.64 -32.56 12.18
N ILE A 567 9.89 -32.50 11.73
CA ILE A 567 10.28 -32.83 10.36
C ILE A 567 10.46 -34.35 10.28
N ILE A 568 9.62 -35.01 9.49
CA ILE A 568 9.68 -36.47 9.30
C ILE A 568 10.66 -36.83 8.18
N SER A 569 10.61 -36.10 7.08
CA SER A 569 11.51 -36.31 5.94
C SER A 569 11.59 -35.07 5.05
N ILE A 570 12.76 -34.88 4.44
CA ILE A 570 13.01 -33.90 3.37
C ILE A 570 13.43 -34.69 2.13
N ASP A 571 12.65 -34.59 1.05
CA ASP A 571 12.96 -35.18 -0.25
C ASP A 571 13.21 -34.07 -1.28
N ALA A 572 14.47 -33.94 -1.71
CA ALA A 572 14.92 -32.97 -2.69
C ALA A 572 15.22 -33.58 -4.07
N SER A 573 14.87 -34.85 -4.31
CA SER A 573 15.25 -35.58 -5.53
C SER A 573 14.68 -34.96 -6.80
N GLU A 574 13.42 -34.49 -6.78
CA GLU A 574 12.82 -33.79 -7.93
C GLU A 574 13.48 -32.43 -8.16
N ALA A 575 13.82 -31.69 -7.09
CA ALA A 575 14.50 -30.40 -7.18
C ALA A 575 15.89 -30.54 -7.81
N LEU A 576 16.70 -31.50 -7.34
CA LEU A 576 18.04 -31.79 -7.85
C LEU A 576 18.06 -32.24 -9.32
N ALA A 577 16.96 -32.80 -9.82
CA ALA A 577 16.85 -33.23 -11.21
C ALA A 577 16.49 -32.08 -12.18
N LEU A 578 16.14 -30.89 -11.68
CA LEU A 578 15.76 -29.76 -12.55
C LEU A 578 16.98 -29.09 -13.20
N PRO A 579 16.82 -28.51 -14.41
CA PRO A 579 17.89 -27.79 -15.08
C PRO A 579 18.45 -26.63 -14.24
N GLY A 580 19.76 -26.46 -14.30
CA GLY A 580 20.47 -25.36 -13.65
C GLY A 580 20.67 -25.52 -12.14
N VAL A 581 20.05 -26.52 -11.50
CA VAL A 581 20.22 -26.77 -10.07
C VAL A 581 21.59 -27.40 -9.82
N VAL A 582 22.33 -26.81 -8.89
CA VAL A 582 23.66 -27.26 -8.49
C VAL A 582 23.57 -28.11 -7.24
N ASP A 583 22.85 -27.64 -6.22
CA ASP A 583 22.74 -28.34 -4.94
C ASP A 583 21.51 -27.94 -4.11
N VAL A 584 21.18 -28.76 -3.10
CA VAL A 584 20.19 -28.47 -2.06
C VAL A 584 20.84 -28.62 -0.69
N ILE A 585 21.04 -27.49 -0.02
CA ILE A 585 21.77 -27.34 1.23
C ILE A 585 20.81 -27.46 2.42
N THR A 586 21.12 -28.32 3.37
CA THR A 586 20.34 -28.61 4.58
C THR A 586 21.19 -28.40 5.85
N ALA A 587 20.58 -28.61 7.02
CA ALA A 587 21.30 -28.58 8.30
C ALA A 587 22.48 -29.56 8.36
N GLN A 588 22.47 -30.65 7.58
CA GLN A 588 23.55 -31.65 7.57
C GLN A 588 24.81 -31.17 6.82
N ASP A 589 24.66 -30.17 5.97
CA ASP A 589 25.73 -29.66 5.10
C ASP A 589 26.53 -28.54 5.78
N ILE A 590 26.11 -28.11 6.97
CA ILE A 590 26.82 -27.09 7.75
C ILE A 590 28.10 -27.70 8.33
N PRO A 591 29.29 -27.23 7.95
CA PRO A 591 30.57 -27.81 8.42
C PRO A 591 30.90 -27.47 9.88
N ALA A 592 30.00 -26.77 10.57
CA ALA A 592 30.18 -26.12 11.86
C ALA A 592 28.90 -26.23 12.71
N GLN A 593 28.84 -25.45 13.79
CA GLN A 593 27.63 -25.35 14.59
C GLN A 593 26.52 -24.67 13.77
N ASN A 594 25.32 -25.26 13.76
CA ASN A 594 24.13 -24.76 13.07
C ASN A 594 23.47 -23.61 13.87
N GLY A 595 24.13 -22.45 13.92
CA GLY A 595 23.69 -21.34 14.80
C GLY A 595 24.01 -21.62 16.28
N ASP A 596 23.23 -21.07 17.19
CA ASP A 596 23.33 -21.35 18.63
C ASP A 596 22.15 -22.22 19.12
N GLU A 597 22.05 -22.43 20.45
CA GLU A 597 20.97 -23.26 21.01
C GLU A 597 19.58 -22.59 20.90
N GLU A 598 19.53 -21.27 20.75
CA GLU A 598 18.29 -20.48 20.72
C GLU A 598 17.83 -20.21 19.28
N GLU A 599 18.77 -20.01 18.34
CA GLU A 599 18.49 -19.71 16.94
C GLU A 599 19.36 -20.54 15.98
N ARG A 600 18.72 -21.51 15.31
CA ARG A 600 19.35 -22.36 14.29
C ARG A 600 19.24 -21.75 12.90
N LEU A 601 20.30 -21.85 12.09
CA LEU A 601 20.33 -21.36 10.70
C LEU A 601 19.37 -22.16 9.80
N TYR A 602 19.44 -23.48 9.89
CA TYR A 602 18.52 -24.41 9.24
C TYR A 602 17.79 -25.23 10.28
N ALA A 603 16.48 -25.40 10.11
CA ALA A 603 15.66 -26.23 10.98
C ALA A 603 16.22 -27.67 11.02
N GLN A 604 16.34 -28.22 12.23
CA GLN A 604 16.83 -29.56 12.49
C GLN A 604 15.81 -30.27 13.37
N ASP A 605 15.34 -31.44 12.92
CA ASP A 605 14.34 -32.32 13.55
C ASP A 605 12.94 -31.72 13.74
N GLU A 606 12.81 -30.42 14.00
CA GLU A 606 11.56 -29.70 14.20
C GLU A 606 11.61 -28.29 13.61
N VAL A 607 10.42 -27.73 13.39
CA VAL A 607 10.19 -26.33 13.05
C VAL A 607 9.37 -25.68 14.17
N ILE A 608 9.74 -24.47 14.55
CA ILE A 608 9.16 -23.73 15.68
C ILE A 608 8.40 -22.45 15.27
N CYS A 609 8.43 -22.11 13.98
CA CYS A 609 7.58 -21.07 13.40
C CYS A 609 7.37 -21.26 11.89
N VAL A 610 6.28 -20.68 11.38
CA VAL A 610 6.08 -20.52 9.93
C VAL A 610 7.14 -19.56 9.40
N GLY A 611 7.81 -19.92 8.31
CA GLY A 611 8.87 -19.09 7.73
C GLY A 611 10.30 -19.46 8.17
N GLN A 612 10.47 -20.32 9.18
CA GLN A 612 11.80 -20.84 9.54
C GLN A 612 12.44 -21.54 8.34
N ILE A 613 13.71 -21.26 8.06
CA ILE A 613 14.43 -21.84 6.92
C ILE A 613 14.71 -23.33 7.20
N VAL A 614 14.32 -24.21 6.27
CA VAL A 614 14.54 -25.67 6.38
C VAL A 614 15.71 -26.10 5.48
N CYS A 615 15.76 -25.62 4.25
CA CYS A 615 16.86 -25.86 3.31
C CYS A 615 16.96 -24.73 2.29
N THR A 616 18.04 -24.71 1.52
CA THR A 616 18.28 -23.73 0.44
C THR A 616 18.63 -24.46 -0.85
N VAL A 617 18.04 -24.04 -1.97
CA VAL A 617 18.41 -24.53 -3.29
C VAL A 617 19.37 -23.54 -3.95
N ALA A 618 20.50 -24.04 -4.46
CA ALA A 618 21.47 -23.28 -5.25
C ALA A 618 21.35 -23.64 -6.74
N ALA A 619 21.26 -22.62 -7.61
CA ALA A 619 21.17 -22.82 -9.05
C ALA A 619 21.87 -21.70 -9.84
N ASP A 620 22.12 -21.93 -11.13
CA ASP A 620 22.72 -20.98 -12.08
C ASP A 620 21.90 -19.69 -12.32
N SER A 621 20.63 -19.68 -11.90
CA SER A 621 19.75 -18.52 -11.98
C SER A 621 18.75 -18.54 -10.84
N TYR A 622 18.35 -17.36 -10.37
CA TYR A 622 17.33 -17.22 -9.33
C TYR A 622 15.99 -17.86 -9.74
N PHE A 623 15.70 -17.88 -11.04
CA PHE A 623 14.50 -18.50 -11.59
C PHE A 623 14.52 -20.03 -11.46
N HIS A 624 15.65 -20.67 -11.78
CA HIS A 624 15.82 -22.12 -11.57
C HIS A 624 15.78 -22.47 -10.08
N ALA A 625 16.50 -21.71 -9.24
CA ALA A 625 16.49 -21.90 -7.79
C ALA A 625 15.07 -21.86 -7.21
N LYS A 626 14.27 -20.84 -7.58
CA LYS A 626 12.87 -20.73 -7.13
C LYS A 626 11.96 -21.84 -7.63
N GLN A 627 12.15 -22.34 -8.85
CA GLN A 627 11.35 -23.46 -9.34
C GLN A 627 11.68 -24.75 -8.61
N ALA A 628 12.96 -25.02 -8.39
CA ALA A 628 13.44 -26.18 -7.68
C ALA A 628 13.07 -26.15 -6.20
N ALA A 629 13.11 -24.99 -5.54
CA ALA A 629 12.64 -24.82 -4.17
C ALA A 629 11.18 -25.27 -3.98
N LYS A 630 10.30 -25.06 -4.96
CA LYS A 630 8.90 -25.53 -4.93
C LYS A 630 8.75 -27.04 -5.12
N LYS A 631 9.81 -27.73 -5.53
CA LYS A 631 9.86 -29.19 -5.74
C LYS A 631 10.51 -29.95 -4.59
N VAL A 632 11.01 -29.24 -3.57
CA VAL A 632 11.42 -29.89 -2.33
C VAL A 632 10.17 -30.29 -1.55
N ASN A 633 10.03 -31.59 -1.28
CA ASN A 633 8.91 -32.15 -0.54
C ASN A 633 9.30 -32.38 0.92
N ILE A 634 8.60 -31.71 1.84
CA ILE A 634 8.86 -31.82 3.29
C ILE A 634 7.61 -32.39 3.95
N VAL A 635 7.79 -33.48 4.71
CA VAL A 635 6.71 -34.12 5.48
C VAL A 635 6.83 -33.70 6.94
N TYR A 636 5.73 -33.20 7.50
CA TYR A 636 5.63 -32.72 8.87
C TYR A 636 4.66 -33.57 9.70
N GLU A 637 4.93 -33.67 10.99
CA GLU A 637 3.99 -34.12 12.03
C GLU A 637 3.74 -32.94 12.98
N ASP A 638 2.52 -32.38 12.98
CA ASP A 638 2.18 -31.20 13.81
C ASP A 638 2.34 -31.51 15.30
N MET A 639 2.85 -30.55 16.07
CA MET A 639 3.11 -30.69 17.50
C MET A 639 2.30 -29.70 18.33
N GLU A 640 1.91 -30.13 19.53
CA GLU A 640 1.21 -29.31 20.53
C GLU A 640 2.13 -29.02 21.73
N PRO A 641 2.01 -27.85 22.37
CA PRO A 641 1.06 -26.78 22.06
C PRO A 641 1.52 -25.90 20.88
N VAL A 642 0.58 -25.42 20.08
CA VAL A 642 0.82 -24.30 19.15
C VAL A 642 0.58 -22.97 19.88
N ILE A 643 1.65 -22.21 20.14
CA ILE A 643 1.60 -20.94 20.87
C ILE A 643 1.75 -19.78 19.88
N VAL A 644 0.69 -18.98 19.69
CA VAL A 644 0.70 -17.86 18.74
C VAL A 644 0.51 -16.51 19.44
N THR A 645 -0.48 -16.40 20.33
CA THR A 645 -0.80 -15.13 21.00
C THR A 645 -0.04 -14.97 22.31
N ILE A 646 0.08 -13.72 22.79
CA ILE A 646 0.62 -13.44 24.14
C ILE A 646 -0.21 -14.17 25.21
N LYS A 647 -1.54 -14.27 25.03
CA LYS A 647 -2.42 -14.99 25.96
C LYS A 647 -2.09 -16.49 25.99
N ASP A 648 -1.77 -17.09 24.84
CA ASP A 648 -1.33 -18.49 24.76
C ASP A 648 0.00 -18.68 25.51
N ALA A 649 0.97 -17.80 25.27
CA ALA A 649 2.28 -17.86 25.91
C ALA A 649 2.19 -17.75 27.44
N VAL A 650 1.35 -16.83 27.95
CA VAL A 650 1.07 -16.69 29.39
C VAL A 650 0.43 -17.94 29.96
N SER A 651 -0.56 -18.53 29.26
CA SER A 651 -1.25 -19.74 29.72
C SER A 651 -0.33 -20.96 29.81
N HIS A 652 0.64 -21.06 28.89
CA HIS A 652 1.63 -22.15 28.84
C HIS A 652 2.92 -21.84 29.61
N LYS A 653 3.05 -20.64 30.20
CA LYS A 653 4.26 -20.16 30.88
C LYS A 653 5.51 -20.20 29.98
N SER A 654 5.34 -19.90 28.70
CA SER A 654 6.40 -19.86 27.69
C SER A 654 6.97 -18.45 27.59
N PHE A 655 8.10 -18.20 28.25
CA PHE A 655 8.72 -16.88 28.34
C PHE A 655 10.21 -16.93 27.95
N ILE A 656 10.72 -15.81 27.42
CA ILE A 656 12.15 -15.61 27.19
C ILE A 656 12.72 -14.83 28.37
N GLY A 657 13.68 -15.43 29.08
CA GLY A 657 14.31 -14.84 30.25
C GLY A 657 13.44 -14.77 31.51
N SER A 658 14.00 -14.18 32.57
CA SER A 658 13.30 -13.94 33.83
C SER A 658 12.56 -12.60 33.84
N GLU A 659 11.55 -12.47 34.71
CA GLU A 659 10.88 -11.19 34.96
C GLU A 659 11.89 -10.07 35.27
N LYS A 660 11.65 -8.90 34.67
CA LYS A 660 12.38 -7.66 34.95
C LYS A 660 11.40 -6.67 35.58
N LYS A 661 11.78 -6.09 36.72
CA LYS A 661 10.92 -5.19 37.50
C LYS A 661 11.67 -3.95 37.96
N LEU A 662 11.04 -2.79 37.82
CA LEU A 662 11.48 -1.53 38.43
C LEU A 662 10.36 -1.03 39.33
N GLU A 663 10.69 -0.65 40.56
CA GLU A 663 9.72 -0.13 41.54
C GLU A 663 10.25 1.16 42.18
N GLN A 664 9.40 2.17 42.29
CA GLN A 664 9.71 3.42 42.98
C GLN A 664 8.57 3.77 43.95
N GLY A 665 8.91 3.99 45.22
CA GLY A 665 7.92 4.26 46.27
C GLY A 665 7.13 3.02 46.71
N ASN A 666 6.00 3.23 47.42
CA ASN A 666 5.13 2.18 47.93
C ASN A 666 3.73 2.24 47.30
N ILE A 667 3.53 1.46 46.24
CA ILE A 667 2.29 1.41 45.46
C ILE A 667 1.10 0.91 46.31
N LYS A 668 1.32 0.00 47.27
CA LYS A 668 0.25 -0.58 48.10
C LYS A 668 -0.37 0.46 49.04
N GLU A 669 0.45 1.34 49.60
CA GLU A 669 -0.03 2.46 50.42
C GLU A 669 -0.71 3.52 49.55
N ALA A 670 -0.15 3.83 48.39
CA ALA A 670 -0.74 4.80 47.46
C ALA A 670 -2.18 4.42 47.06
N PHE A 671 -2.42 3.16 46.65
CA PHE A 671 -3.75 2.69 46.26
C PHE A 671 -4.82 2.78 47.37
N GLN A 672 -4.44 2.86 48.65
CA GLN A 672 -5.40 3.04 49.74
C GLN A 672 -5.88 4.49 49.89
N THR A 673 -5.19 5.45 49.26
CA THR A 673 -5.40 6.89 49.45
C THR A 673 -5.90 7.63 48.21
N VAL A 674 -5.97 6.98 47.06
CA VAL A 674 -6.44 7.58 45.81
C VAL A 674 -7.96 7.68 45.77
N ASP A 675 -8.46 8.71 45.08
CA ASP A 675 -9.91 8.96 44.94
C ASP A 675 -10.61 7.92 44.06
N GLN A 676 -9.91 7.40 43.03
CA GLN A 676 -10.45 6.48 42.04
C GLN A 676 -9.41 5.44 41.60
N ILE A 677 -9.90 4.26 41.22
CA ILE A 677 -9.12 3.18 40.59
C ILE A 677 -9.79 2.85 39.27
N ILE A 678 -9.01 2.86 38.19
CA ILE A 678 -9.46 2.50 36.84
C ILE A 678 -8.57 1.37 36.37
N GLU A 679 -9.19 0.31 35.88
CA GLU A 679 -8.52 -0.85 35.30
C GLU A 679 -8.82 -0.90 33.80
N GLY A 680 -7.83 -1.29 33.00
CA GLY A 680 -7.96 -1.42 31.56
C GLY A 680 -6.77 -2.15 30.96
N GLU A 681 -6.97 -2.69 29.77
CA GLU A 681 -5.93 -3.30 28.95
C GLU A 681 -5.94 -2.67 27.56
N VAL A 682 -4.78 -2.58 26.92
CA VAL A 682 -4.61 -2.16 25.53
C VAL A 682 -3.71 -3.15 24.82
N HIS A 683 -3.98 -3.39 23.55
CA HIS A 683 -3.11 -4.17 22.68
C HIS A 683 -2.42 -3.26 21.67
N MET A 684 -1.21 -3.65 21.27
CA MET A 684 -0.45 -2.98 20.23
C MET A 684 0.04 -4.02 19.23
N GLY A 685 -0.37 -3.86 17.98
CA GLY A 685 0.08 -4.71 16.87
C GLY A 685 1.57 -4.53 16.58
N GLY A 686 2.15 -5.55 15.94
CA GLY A 686 3.53 -5.48 15.42
C GLY A 686 3.62 -4.65 14.14
N GLN A 687 4.86 -4.42 13.69
CA GLN A 687 5.16 -3.64 12.50
C GLN A 687 6.26 -4.31 11.67
N GLU A 688 6.11 -4.28 10.35
CA GLU A 688 7.15 -4.70 9.42
C GLU A 688 8.06 -3.51 9.12
N HIS A 689 9.37 -3.76 9.08
CA HIS A 689 10.36 -2.70 8.81
C HIS A 689 10.08 -2.06 7.44
N PHE A 690 9.81 -2.91 6.44
CA PHE A 690 9.54 -2.52 5.06
C PHE A 690 10.65 -1.64 4.48
N TYR A 691 11.91 -2.03 4.72
CA TYR A 691 13.03 -1.46 3.97
C TYR A 691 12.79 -1.69 2.47
N MET A 692 13.10 -0.67 1.65
CA MET A 692 12.79 -0.73 0.22
C MET A 692 13.73 -1.68 -0.53
N GLU A 693 14.99 -1.81 -0.08
CA GLU A 693 15.93 -2.86 -0.49
C GLU A 693 15.68 -4.09 0.40
N THR A 694 15.25 -5.21 -0.16
CA THR A 694 15.10 -6.46 0.60
C THR A 694 16.46 -7.02 1.02
N GLN A 695 16.47 -7.93 2.00
CA GLN A 695 17.70 -8.63 2.42
C GLN A 695 18.49 -9.16 1.21
N SER A 696 19.74 -8.70 1.10
CA SER A 696 20.60 -8.92 -0.05
C SER A 696 22.02 -9.17 0.42
N VAL A 697 22.63 -10.23 -0.12
CA VAL A 697 24.00 -10.63 0.19
C VAL A 697 24.64 -11.28 -1.04
N LEU A 698 25.89 -10.93 -1.31
CA LEU A 698 26.76 -11.57 -2.30
C LEU A 698 28.02 -12.07 -1.58
N VAL A 699 28.28 -13.37 -1.68
CA VAL A 699 29.45 -14.02 -1.07
C VAL A 699 30.40 -14.48 -2.18
N ILE A 700 31.63 -13.97 -2.16
CA ILE A 700 32.66 -14.27 -3.15
C ILE A 700 33.82 -15.00 -2.45
N PRO A 701 33.95 -16.33 -2.62
CA PRO A 701 35.13 -17.04 -2.15
C PRO A 701 36.34 -16.64 -2.99
N LYS A 702 37.47 -16.38 -2.33
CA LYS A 702 38.76 -16.22 -3.00
C LYS A 702 39.44 -17.58 -3.13
N THR A 703 40.43 -17.65 -4.01
CA THR A 703 41.11 -18.88 -4.39
C THR A 703 42.05 -19.43 -3.32
N GLU A 704 42.50 -18.60 -2.39
CA GLU A 704 43.53 -18.94 -1.40
C GLU A 704 42.94 -18.89 0.02
N ASP A 705 43.52 -19.68 0.93
CA ASP A 705 43.28 -19.66 2.39
C ASP A 705 41.82 -19.70 2.88
N LYS A 706 40.91 -20.15 2.01
CA LYS A 706 39.45 -20.14 2.22
C LYS A 706 38.89 -18.73 2.44
N GLU A 707 39.60 -17.69 2.01
CA GLU A 707 39.16 -16.31 2.18
C GLU A 707 37.83 -16.07 1.47
N MET A 708 37.01 -15.18 2.02
CA MET A 708 35.72 -14.81 1.45
C MET A 708 35.51 -13.31 1.59
N GLU A 709 35.01 -12.68 0.53
CA GLU A 709 34.46 -11.33 0.59
C GLU A 709 32.94 -11.41 0.65
N ILE A 710 32.34 -10.69 1.59
CA ILE A 710 30.89 -10.68 1.79
C ILE A 710 30.41 -9.24 1.61
N TYR A 711 29.61 -9.01 0.58
CA TYR A 711 28.89 -7.77 0.37
C TYR A 711 27.47 -7.98 0.88
N VAL A 712 27.02 -7.19 1.85
CA VAL A 712 25.76 -7.41 2.55
C VAL A 712 25.06 -6.10 2.86
N SER A 713 23.74 -6.06 2.67
CA SER A 713 22.90 -4.99 3.22
C SER A 713 22.60 -5.30 4.70
N SER A 714 23.47 -4.82 5.60
CA SER A 714 23.38 -5.06 7.05
C SER A 714 23.69 -3.79 7.85
N GLN A 715 23.09 -3.67 9.03
CA GLN A 715 23.42 -2.64 10.03
C GLN A 715 24.66 -3.01 10.86
N ASP A 716 25.05 -4.28 10.87
CA ASP A 716 26.18 -4.79 11.65
C ASP A 716 27.04 -5.75 10.83
N ALA A 717 28.08 -5.21 10.21
CA ALA A 717 29.05 -6.00 9.46
C ALA A 717 29.93 -6.88 10.38
N ALA A 718 30.12 -6.51 11.65
CA ALA A 718 30.92 -7.27 12.59
C ALA A 718 30.16 -8.51 13.10
N LEU A 719 28.85 -8.42 13.31
CA LEU A 719 28.03 -9.59 13.63
C LEU A 719 27.95 -10.56 12.43
N VAL A 720 27.72 -10.04 11.22
CA VAL A 720 27.79 -10.85 10.00
C VAL A 720 29.17 -11.48 9.87
N GLN A 721 30.22 -10.71 10.16
CA GLN A 721 31.57 -11.22 10.26
C GLN A 721 31.59 -12.34 11.30
N VAL A 722 31.32 -12.17 12.59
CA VAL A 722 31.38 -13.25 13.61
C VAL A 722 30.58 -14.50 13.19
N GLY A 723 29.36 -14.33 12.68
CA GLY A 723 28.55 -15.42 12.14
C GLY A 723 29.19 -16.15 10.95
N SER A 724 29.95 -15.43 10.11
CA SER A 724 30.65 -15.96 8.94
C SER A 724 32.13 -16.33 9.20
N SER A 725 32.75 -15.73 10.22
CA SER A 725 34.20 -15.53 10.39
C SER A 725 34.84 -16.58 11.28
N ARG A 726 34.49 -17.81 10.93
CA ARG A 726 35.54 -18.79 10.74
C ARG A 726 36.50 -18.47 9.56
N ILE A 727 36.54 -17.25 8.99
CA ILE A 727 37.49 -16.70 7.98
C ILE A 727 37.42 -15.13 7.94
N ILE A 728 38.55 -14.46 7.61
CA ILE A 728 38.82 -12.99 7.67
C ILE A 728 39.14 -12.42 6.26
N ILE A 729 38.99 -11.10 6.00
CA ILE A 729 40.03 -10.15 5.47
C ILE A 729 39.54 -8.71 5.17
N SER A 730 40.53 -7.81 4.99
CA SER A 730 40.63 -6.34 4.99
C SER A 730 40.96 -5.68 3.63
N CYS A 731 40.91 -4.34 3.52
CA CYS A 731 41.59 -3.55 2.46
C CYS A 731 41.93 -2.08 2.88
N GLU A 732 42.98 -1.49 2.28
CA GLU A 732 43.58 -0.14 2.54
C GLU A 732 43.64 0.75 1.27
N PHE A 733 43.87 2.08 1.43
CA PHE A 733 44.12 3.08 0.36
C PHE A 733 45.12 4.20 0.76
N GLU A 734 45.78 4.82 -0.25
CA GLU A 734 46.90 5.78 -0.18
C GLU A 734 46.55 7.27 -0.41
N PHE A 735 47.31 8.19 0.22
CA PHE A 735 48.22 9.21 -0.41
C PHE A 735 48.83 10.18 0.64
N VAL A 736 50.05 10.72 0.39
CA VAL A 736 50.54 12.13 0.61
C VAL A 736 52.08 12.21 0.53
N ASN A 737 52.62 13.01 -0.39
CA ASN A 737 54.04 12.99 -0.80
C ASN A 737 55.03 13.78 0.09
N ASP A 738 54.61 14.79 0.86
CA ASP A 738 55.56 15.64 1.61
C ASP A 738 55.89 15.11 3.02
N ALA A 739 54.92 14.53 3.70
CA ALA A 739 55.14 13.79 4.95
C ALA A 739 55.82 12.43 4.68
N PHE A 740 55.58 11.81 3.52
CA PHE A 740 56.34 10.66 3.04
C PHE A 740 57.82 11.00 2.83
N ALA A 741 58.14 12.16 2.23
CA ALA A 741 59.51 12.64 2.08
C ALA A 741 60.24 12.87 3.42
N GLN A 742 59.48 13.08 4.51
CA GLN A 742 59.99 13.21 5.89
C GLN A 742 59.79 11.94 6.73
N SER A 743 59.28 10.85 6.15
CA SER A 743 58.94 9.59 6.86
C SER A 743 58.02 9.78 8.07
N ILE A 744 57.11 10.76 8.01
CA ILE A 744 56.07 10.97 9.02
C ILE A 744 54.89 10.06 8.68
N SER A 745 54.43 9.25 9.64
CA SER A 745 53.24 8.41 9.45
C SER A 745 52.03 9.28 9.13
N LEU A 746 51.35 8.94 8.04
CA LEU A 746 50.11 9.55 7.60
C LEU A 746 48.88 8.69 7.92
N SER A 747 49.09 7.56 8.58
CA SER A 747 48.04 6.73 9.14
C SER A 747 47.89 7.01 10.64
N ALA A 748 46.66 7.23 11.08
CA ALA A 748 46.29 7.38 12.48
C ALA A 748 44.94 6.70 12.72
N THR A 749 44.83 5.98 13.84
CA THR A 749 43.58 5.31 14.25
C THR A 749 42.87 6.13 15.32
N GLY A 750 41.61 6.50 15.09
CA GLY A 750 40.72 7.07 16.11
C GLY A 750 40.02 5.98 16.92
N TYR A 751 39.77 6.22 18.21
CA TYR A 751 39.02 5.30 19.06
C TYR A 751 38.19 6.05 20.10
N PHE A 752 36.92 5.66 20.24
CA PHE A 752 36.01 6.14 21.27
C PHE A 752 35.56 4.96 22.13
N ARG A 753 35.82 5.02 23.44
CA ARG A 753 35.50 3.94 24.39
C ARG A 753 34.00 3.69 24.59
N GLY A 754 33.16 4.61 24.13
CA GLY A 754 31.74 4.64 24.49
C GLY A 754 31.46 5.55 25.68
N TYR A 755 30.18 5.88 25.86
CA TYR A 755 29.71 6.58 27.05
C TYR A 755 29.71 5.65 28.26
N LYS A 756 29.89 6.19 29.46
CA LYS A 756 29.67 5.42 30.69
C LYS A 756 28.17 5.13 30.80
N ALA A 757 27.80 3.86 30.87
CA ALA A 757 26.44 3.40 31.09
C ALA A 757 26.43 2.16 32.00
N ASP A 758 25.53 2.10 32.99
CA ASP A 758 25.38 0.98 33.91
C ASP A 758 23.93 0.79 34.39
N MET A 759 23.54 -0.46 34.66
CA MET A 759 22.23 -0.83 35.22
C MET A 759 22.34 -2.02 36.15
N ASP A 760 21.96 -1.86 37.41
CA ASP A 760 21.77 -2.96 38.36
C ASP A 760 20.29 -3.37 38.38
N TRP A 761 19.94 -4.43 37.67
CA TRP A 761 18.57 -4.96 37.60
C TRP A 761 18.08 -5.59 38.91
N VAL A 762 18.97 -5.92 39.86
CA VAL A 762 18.57 -6.46 41.16
C VAL A 762 18.08 -5.32 42.05
N LYS A 763 18.77 -4.19 42.01
CA LYS A 763 18.38 -2.98 42.75
C LYS A 763 17.36 -2.12 42.02
N GLY A 764 17.31 -2.21 40.69
CA GLY A 764 16.51 -1.36 39.83
C GLY A 764 17.05 0.06 39.68
N GLU A 765 18.37 0.25 39.81
CA GLU A 765 19.04 1.56 39.74
C GLU A 765 20.25 1.53 38.77
N GLY A 766 20.49 2.65 38.07
CA GLY A 766 21.66 2.81 37.19
C GLY A 766 21.52 3.98 36.22
N ASP A 767 22.66 4.45 35.71
CA ASP A 767 22.74 5.52 34.70
C ASP A 767 22.95 4.90 33.32
N VAL A 768 21.86 4.61 32.59
CA VAL A 768 21.92 3.89 31.30
C VAL A 768 22.08 4.81 30.09
N TYR A 769 21.46 5.99 30.15
CA TYR A 769 21.36 6.90 29.01
C TYR A 769 22.33 8.08 29.17
N PRO A 770 23.21 8.37 28.19
CA PRO A 770 24.15 9.49 28.29
C PRO A 770 23.49 10.87 28.22
N TYR A 771 22.34 10.96 27.55
CA TYR A 771 21.50 12.15 27.44
C TYR A 771 20.08 11.74 26.99
N PHE A 772 19.16 12.70 26.99
CA PHE A 772 17.78 12.52 26.54
C PHE A 772 17.44 13.47 25.38
N VAL A 773 16.55 12.99 24.51
CA VAL A 773 15.92 13.80 23.45
C VAL A 773 14.51 14.14 23.90
N TYR A 774 14.18 15.43 23.92
CA TYR A 774 12.85 15.91 24.24
C TYR A 774 12.15 16.41 22.99
N GLY A 775 10.85 16.18 22.90
CA GLY A 775 10.01 16.67 21.82
C GLY A 775 8.54 16.51 22.14
N ALA A 776 7.71 17.21 21.38
CA ALA A 776 6.26 17.16 21.47
C ALA A 776 5.65 17.25 20.06
N ALA A 777 4.52 16.58 19.86
CA ALA A 777 3.73 16.69 18.65
C ALA A 777 2.27 16.95 18.98
N CYS A 778 1.63 17.82 18.19
CA CYS A 778 0.21 18.09 18.22
C CYS A 778 -0.34 17.78 16.82
N SER A 779 -1.34 16.90 16.75
CA SER A 779 -1.95 16.49 15.49
C SER A 779 -3.46 16.70 15.53
N GLU A 780 -4.02 17.04 14.39
CA GLU A 780 -5.45 17.23 14.15
C GLU A 780 -5.93 16.25 13.09
N VAL A 781 -7.10 15.65 13.31
CA VAL A 781 -7.69 14.68 12.40
C VAL A 781 -9.17 14.92 12.20
N GLU A 782 -9.67 14.48 11.06
CA GLU A 782 -11.09 14.35 10.79
C GLU A 782 -11.43 12.88 10.54
N VAL A 783 -12.54 12.41 11.12
CA VAL A 783 -12.98 11.01 11.04
C VAL A 783 -14.35 10.92 10.38
N ASP A 784 -14.46 10.12 9.31
CA ASP A 784 -15.76 9.74 8.75
C ASP A 784 -16.37 8.65 9.63
N CYS A 785 -17.35 9.02 10.45
CA CYS A 785 -18.00 8.10 11.37
C CYS A 785 -18.80 6.96 10.69
N LEU A 786 -19.14 7.09 9.40
CA LEU A 786 -19.89 6.09 8.64
C LEU A 786 -19.00 5.05 7.98
N THR A 787 -17.74 5.38 7.73
CA THR A 787 -16.78 4.48 7.07
C THR A 787 -15.60 4.08 7.94
N GLY A 788 -15.29 4.88 8.97
CA GLY A 788 -14.11 4.76 9.82
C GLY A 788 -12.83 5.30 9.16
N ALA A 789 -12.89 5.79 7.92
CA ALA A 789 -11.76 6.49 7.33
C ALA A 789 -11.43 7.74 8.14
N HIS A 790 -10.16 8.13 8.13
CA HIS A 790 -9.73 9.39 8.71
C HIS A 790 -8.75 10.10 7.80
N LYS A 791 -8.55 11.38 8.09
CA LYS A 791 -7.58 12.24 7.42
C LYS A 791 -6.82 13.02 8.48
N CYS A 792 -5.50 13.06 8.36
CA CYS A 792 -4.67 13.92 9.20
C CYS A 792 -4.59 15.31 8.56
N ILE A 793 -5.22 16.30 9.20
CA ILE A 793 -5.32 17.66 8.68
C ILE A 793 -3.99 18.38 8.89
N SER A 794 -3.53 18.43 10.15
CA SER A 794 -2.32 19.17 10.51
C SER A 794 -1.53 18.44 11.59
N THR A 795 -0.21 18.62 11.57
CA THR A 795 0.71 18.21 12.63
C THR A 795 1.77 19.28 12.84
N LYS A 796 2.05 19.59 14.11
CA LYS A 796 3.16 20.44 14.55
C LYS A 796 4.08 19.65 15.45
N ILE A 797 5.37 19.61 15.11
CA ILE A 797 6.41 18.89 15.86
C ILE A 797 7.44 19.89 16.38
N PHE A 798 7.74 19.81 17.66
CA PHE A 798 8.85 20.49 18.30
C PHE A 798 9.84 19.43 18.80
N SER A 799 11.11 19.56 18.45
CA SER A 799 12.14 18.64 18.91
C SER A 799 13.38 19.42 19.33
N GLU A 800 14.03 18.99 20.42
CA GLU A 800 15.26 19.61 20.89
C GLU A 800 16.47 19.01 20.17
N ALA A 801 17.08 19.81 19.29
CA ALA A 801 18.27 19.40 18.55
C ALA A 801 19.14 20.59 18.14
N HIS A 802 20.46 20.41 18.17
CA HIS A 802 21.43 21.43 17.75
C HIS A 802 21.65 21.47 16.23
N PHE A 803 21.31 20.39 15.53
CA PHE A 803 21.63 20.21 14.11
C PHE A 803 20.43 19.83 13.26
N PHE A 804 20.50 20.22 11.99
CA PHE A 804 19.51 20.01 10.96
C PHE A 804 19.37 18.51 10.59
N PHE A 805 18.35 17.84 11.14
CA PHE A 805 18.00 16.44 10.82
C PHE A 805 16.47 16.26 10.68
N PHE A 806 15.80 17.23 10.06
CA PHE A 806 14.34 17.24 9.89
C PHE A 806 13.81 15.96 9.26
N PHE A 807 14.49 15.45 8.24
CA PHE A 807 14.02 14.29 7.50
C PHE A 807 14.02 13.00 8.34
N GLN A 808 14.86 12.90 9.37
CA GLN A 808 14.81 11.80 10.33
C GLN A 808 13.55 11.90 11.19
N ILE A 809 13.22 13.11 11.68
CA ILE A 809 12.01 13.37 12.46
C ILE A 809 10.76 13.09 11.63
N GLU A 810 10.67 13.63 10.41
CA GLU A 810 9.52 13.44 9.52
C GLU A 810 9.36 11.98 9.09
N GLY A 811 10.47 11.30 8.80
CA GLY A 811 10.53 9.88 8.48
C GLY A 811 10.02 9.00 9.61
N ALA A 812 10.62 9.16 10.79
CA ALA A 812 10.24 8.41 11.98
C ALA A 812 8.79 8.70 12.40
N PHE A 813 8.38 9.98 12.39
CA PHE A 813 6.98 10.36 12.63
C PHE A 813 6.03 9.63 11.68
N THR A 814 6.33 9.62 10.38
CA THR A 814 5.50 8.93 9.37
C THR A 814 5.44 7.42 9.64
N GLN A 815 6.57 6.78 10.00
CA GLN A 815 6.57 5.36 10.40
C GLN A 815 5.72 5.11 11.65
N GLY A 816 5.75 6.03 12.61
CA GLY A 816 4.89 6.03 13.79
C GLY A 816 3.41 6.17 13.45
N VAL A 817 3.04 7.11 12.56
CA VAL A 817 1.66 7.24 12.06
C VAL A 817 1.21 5.90 11.45
N GLY A 818 2.06 5.25 10.66
CA GLY A 818 1.81 3.92 10.13
C GLY A 818 1.53 2.89 11.23
N LEU A 819 2.42 2.75 12.20
CA LEU A 819 2.31 1.85 13.35
C LEU A 819 0.99 2.01 14.11
N TYR A 820 0.58 3.26 14.35
CA TYR A 820 -0.57 3.53 15.19
C TYR A 820 -1.91 3.60 14.46
N THR A 821 -1.95 3.70 13.12
CA THR A 821 -3.20 3.96 12.39
C THR A 821 -3.46 3.04 11.20
N LEU A 822 -2.43 2.46 10.58
CA LEU A 822 -2.54 1.88 9.24
C LEU A 822 -1.98 0.47 9.12
N GLU A 823 -0.76 0.27 9.62
CA GLU A 823 0.05 -0.92 9.40
C GLU A 823 -0.41 -2.09 10.27
N GLU A 824 -0.95 -3.12 9.64
CA GLU A 824 -1.59 -4.23 10.34
C GLU A 824 -1.06 -5.58 9.83
N LEU A 825 -0.43 -6.36 10.72
CA LEU A 825 -0.03 -7.73 10.45
C LEU A 825 -1.17 -8.68 10.82
N LYS A 826 -1.61 -9.50 9.87
CA LYS A 826 -2.69 -10.48 10.09
C LYS A 826 -2.15 -11.89 10.01
N TYR A 827 -2.46 -12.68 11.03
CA TYR A 827 -2.08 -14.09 11.13
C TYR A 827 -3.32 -14.99 11.10
N SER A 828 -3.19 -16.20 10.58
CA SER A 828 -4.17 -17.25 10.80
C SER A 828 -4.17 -17.69 12.27
N PRO A 829 -5.22 -18.39 12.75
CA PRO A 829 -5.21 -19.00 14.09
C PRO A 829 -4.00 -19.91 14.34
N GLU A 830 -3.48 -20.53 13.28
CA GLU A 830 -2.29 -21.39 13.29
C GLU A 830 -0.98 -20.61 13.07
N GLY A 831 -0.98 -19.28 13.19
CA GLY A 831 0.24 -18.46 13.10
C GLY A 831 0.77 -18.22 11.68
N VAL A 832 0.00 -18.51 10.63
CA VAL A 832 0.42 -18.24 9.24
C VAL A 832 0.19 -16.76 8.91
N LEU A 833 1.26 -16.01 8.60
CA LEU A 833 1.14 -14.61 8.18
C LEU A 833 0.39 -14.50 6.84
N TYR A 834 -0.69 -13.72 6.80
CA TYR A 834 -1.45 -13.41 5.58
C TYR A 834 -0.90 -12.20 4.82
N THR A 835 -0.43 -11.17 5.52
CA THR A 835 -0.02 -9.88 4.92
C THR A 835 1.43 -9.90 4.43
N ARG A 836 1.70 -10.61 3.33
CA ARG A 836 3.08 -10.84 2.82
C ARG A 836 3.50 -9.93 1.67
N SER A 837 2.63 -9.02 1.25
CA SER A 837 2.85 -8.21 0.05
C SER A 837 2.41 -6.76 0.26
N PRO A 838 2.94 -5.79 -0.51
CA PRO A 838 2.47 -4.41 -0.52
C PRO A 838 0.98 -4.26 -0.91
N ASN A 839 0.35 -5.32 -1.45
CA ASN A 839 -1.07 -5.34 -1.74
C ASN A 839 -1.91 -5.53 -0.47
N GLU A 840 -1.38 -6.21 0.53
CA GLU A 840 -2.07 -6.61 1.76
C GLU A 840 -1.57 -5.81 2.97
N TYR A 841 -0.25 -5.60 3.08
CA TYR A 841 0.37 -4.74 4.10
C TYR A 841 0.55 -3.31 3.56
N LYS A 842 0.07 -2.32 4.30
CA LYS A 842 0.03 -0.91 3.85
C LYS A 842 0.85 -0.02 4.76
N ILE A 843 2.02 0.41 4.27
CA ILE A 843 2.75 1.54 4.85
C ILE A 843 2.12 2.88 4.40
N PRO A 844 2.36 3.98 5.13
CA PRO A 844 1.92 5.32 4.72
C PRO A 844 2.39 5.71 3.32
N SER A 845 1.49 6.33 2.57
CA SER A 845 1.70 6.94 1.27
C SER A 845 1.62 8.47 1.35
N ILE A 846 1.80 9.15 0.22
CA ILE A 846 1.69 10.61 0.12
C ILE A 846 0.33 11.17 0.63
N THR A 847 -0.74 10.37 0.62
CA THR A 847 -2.08 10.80 1.07
C THR A 847 -2.36 10.50 2.54
N ASP A 848 -1.43 9.84 3.22
CA ASP A 848 -1.61 9.41 4.61
C ASP A 848 -0.82 10.31 5.58
N ILE A 849 0.08 11.14 5.05
CA ILE A 849 0.80 12.15 5.85
C ILE A 849 -0.06 13.40 6.07
N PRO A 850 0.21 14.21 7.10
CA PRO A 850 -0.55 15.42 7.38
C PRO A 850 -0.56 16.38 6.18
N GLU A 851 -1.69 17.02 5.92
CA GLU A 851 -1.76 18.05 4.87
C GLU A 851 -0.85 19.22 5.19
N GLU A 852 -0.80 19.62 6.45
CA GLU A 852 0.12 20.63 6.97
C GLU A 852 1.06 20.00 8.01
N LEU A 853 2.34 19.83 7.68
CA LEU A 853 3.37 19.29 8.56
C LEU A 853 4.42 20.34 8.88
N ASN A 854 4.36 20.91 10.09
CA ASN A 854 5.36 21.87 10.56
C ASN A 854 6.31 21.22 11.55
N VAL A 855 7.60 21.42 11.35
CA VAL A 855 8.65 20.89 12.24
C VAL A 855 9.55 22.04 12.66
N SER A 856 9.79 22.16 13.96
CA SER A 856 10.65 23.18 14.53
C SER A 856 11.68 22.55 15.46
N LEU A 857 12.94 22.91 15.27
CA LEU A 857 14.01 22.57 16.20
C LEU A 857 14.11 23.68 17.25
N LEU A 858 14.02 23.32 18.52
CA LEU A 858 14.11 24.28 19.63
C LEU A 858 15.54 24.81 19.76
N THR A 859 15.67 26.11 20.05
CA THR A 859 16.95 26.79 20.29
C THR A 859 17.74 26.06 21.37
N SER A 860 18.99 25.75 21.06
CA SER A 860 19.74 24.70 21.72
C SER A 860 20.01 24.95 23.22
N THR A 861 19.85 23.90 24.05
CA THR A 861 20.69 23.75 25.25
C THR A 861 21.97 22.96 24.90
N LYS A 862 23.13 23.43 25.38
CA LYS A 862 24.41 22.78 25.10
C LYS A 862 24.41 21.34 25.63
N ASN A 863 24.75 20.36 24.79
CA ASN A 863 24.98 18.97 25.17
C ASN A 863 26.50 18.65 25.17
N PRO A 864 27.26 19.06 26.20
CA PRO A 864 28.72 18.96 26.17
C PRO A 864 29.26 17.52 26.12
N ILE A 865 28.41 16.52 26.35
CA ILE A 865 28.79 15.10 26.39
C ILE A 865 28.93 14.54 24.97
N ALA A 866 28.06 14.97 24.05
CA ALA A 866 28.06 14.51 22.67
C ALA A 866 28.92 15.39 21.76
N ILE A 867 29.38 14.81 20.66
CA ILE A 867 30.18 15.52 19.65
C ILE A 867 29.45 16.78 19.16
N TYR A 868 30.13 17.92 19.22
CA TYR A 868 29.61 19.24 18.83
C TYR A 868 28.23 19.59 19.43
N SER A 869 27.91 19.10 20.63
CA SER A 869 26.59 19.29 21.24
C SER A 869 25.39 18.72 20.46
N SER A 870 25.63 17.73 19.60
CA SER A 870 24.59 17.01 18.89
C SER A 870 23.70 16.14 19.80
N LYS A 871 22.56 15.70 19.26
CA LYS A 871 21.74 14.61 19.82
C LYS A 871 21.34 13.67 18.67
N GLY A 872 21.34 12.37 18.92
CA GLY A 872 20.86 11.37 17.94
C GLY A 872 19.34 11.36 17.89
N LEU A 873 18.74 11.46 16.70
CA LEU A 873 17.29 11.67 16.51
C LEU A 873 16.60 10.58 15.67
N GLY A 874 17.32 9.51 15.29
CA GLY A 874 16.81 8.52 14.33
C GLY A 874 15.49 7.86 14.76
N GLU A 875 15.33 7.61 16.07
CA GLU A 875 14.17 6.89 16.61
C GLU A 875 13.12 7.83 17.25
N SER A 876 13.53 9.03 17.67
CA SER A 876 12.72 9.88 18.56
C SER A 876 11.39 10.34 17.94
N GLY A 877 11.34 10.49 16.61
CA GLY A 877 10.11 10.90 15.92
C GLY A 877 9.02 9.82 15.89
N MET A 878 9.36 8.54 16.09
CA MET A 878 8.44 7.42 15.92
C MET A 878 7.27 7.47 16.91
N PHE A 879 7.55 7.68 18.20
CA PHE A 879 6.50 7.80 19.21
C PHE A 879 5.60 9.02 18.98
N LEU A 880 6.11 10.11 18.39
CA LEU A 880 5.32 11.31 18.12
C LEU A 880 4.17 11.07 17.14
N GLY A 881 4.25 10.01 16.31
CA GLY A 881 3.14 9.53 15.49
C GLY A 881 1.89 9.15 16.29
N SER A 882 2.03 8.80 17.58
CA SER A 882 0.90 8.50 18.48
C SER A 882 -0.03 9.69 18.71
N SER A 883 0.45 10.92 18.46
CA SER A 883 -0.41 12.12 18.51
C SER A 883 -1.60 12.01 17.55
N VAL A 884 -1.43 11.38 16.38
CA VAL A 884 -2.52 11.12 15.43
C VAL A 884 -3.51 10.10 16.00
N PHE A 885 -3.01 9.04 16.64
CA PHE A 885 -3.85 8.03 17.30
C PHE A 885 -4.72 8.63 18.40
N PHE A 886 -4.15 9.49 19.25
CA PHE A 886 -4.92 10.15 20.31
C PHE A 886 -5.86 11.22 19.77
N ALA A 887 -5.54 11.88 18.66
CA ALA A 887 -6.48 12.76 17.97
C ALA A 887 -7.68 11.98 17.40
N ILE A 888 -7.46 10.79 16.85
CA ILE A 888 -8.55 9.88 16.43
C ILE A 888 -9.39 9.46 17.64
N HIS A 889 -8.74 9.10 18.75
CA HIS A 889 -9.43 8.75 19.99
C HIS A 889 -10.35 9.88 20.47
N ASP A 890 -9.88 11.13 20.44
CA ASP A 890 -10.66 12.30 20.83
C ASP A 890 -11.86 12.53 19.90
N ALA A 891 -11.67 12.44 18.57
CA ALA A 891 -12.75 12.54 17.59
C ALA A 891 -13.84 11.47 17.81
N VAL A 892 -13.42 10.23 18.08
CA VAL A 892 -14.34 9.12 18.41
C VAL A 892 -15.04 9.36 19.74
N THR A 893 -14.34 9.89 20.74
CA THR A 893 -14.93 10.28 22.04
C THR A 893 -16.04 11.32 21.85
N ALA A 894 -15.79 12.34 21.01
CA ALA A 894 -16.79 13.36 20.69
C ALA A 894 -18.03 12.76 20.01
N ALA A 895 -17.85 11.87 19.04
CA ALA A 895 -18.96 11.18 18.37
C ALA A 895 -19.78 10.32 19.35
N ARG A 896 -19.13 9.63 20.29
CA ARG A 896 -19.79 8.82 21.32
C ARG A 896 -20.58 9.68 22.31
N LYS A 897 -19.98 10.78 22.75
CA LYS A 897 -20.60 11.74 23.67
C LYS A 897 -21.87 12.34 23.10
N GLU A 898 -21.85 12.77 21.83
CA GLU A 898 -23.02 13.31 21.14
C GLU A 898 -24.19 12.30 21.11
N ARG A 899 -23.86 11.01 21.03
CA ARG A 899 -24.84 9.90 20.95
C ARG A 899 -25.25 9.35 22.32
N GLY A 900 -24.78 9.94 23.42
CA GLY A 900 -25.11 9.51 24.78
C GLY A 900 -24.44 8.20 25.21
N LEU A 901 -23.30 7.84 24.58
CA LEU A 901 -22.51 6.66 24.92
C LEU A 901 -21.41 7.02 25.94
N THR A 902 -20.88 6.01 26.65
CA THR A 902 -19.77 6.21 27.58
C THR A 902 -18.52 6.75 26.88
N GLU A 903 -17.92 7.80 27.47
CA GLU A 903 -16.65 8.37 27.05
C GLU A 903 -15.46 7.44 27.38
N THR A 904 -15.62 6.52 28.33
CA THR A 904 -14.61 5.50 28.66
C THR A 904 -14.77 4.30 27.73
N PHE A 905 -13.78 4.05 26.87
CA PHE A 905 -13.68 2.90 25.99
C PHE A 905 -12.21 2.55 25.74
N THR A 906 -11.95 1.30 25.33
CA THR A 906 -10.62 0.85 24.93
C THR A 906 -10.45 0.97 23.42
N MET A 907 -9.32 1.53 22.99
CA MET A 907 -8.88 1.52 21.59
C MET A 907 -7.45 0.98 21.53
N SER A 908 -7.24 -0.08 20.75
CA SER A 908 -5.93 -0.71 20.57
C SER A 908 -5.23 -0.17 19.31
N SER A 909 -3.91 -0.31 19.24
CA SER A 909 -3.13 0.05 18.05
C SER A 909 -2.98 -1.16 17.13
N PRO A 910 -3.08 -1.01 15.80
CA PRO A 910 -3.40 0.23 15.07
C PRO A 910 -4.90 0.62 15.12
N ALA A 911 -5.20 1.92 15.18
CA ALA A 911 -6.54 2.47 15.02
C ALA A 911 -6.98 2.46 13.53
N THR A 912 -7.24 1.26 13.01
CA THR A 912 -7.66 1.05 11.62
C THR A 912 -9.08 1.56 11.36
N PRO A 913 -9.49 1.76 10.10
CA PRO A 913 -10.86 2.14 9.77
C PRO A 913 -11.94 1.19 10.30
N GLU A 914 -11.63 -0.10 10.43
CA GLU A 914 -12.52 -1.06 11.08
C GLU A 914 -12.77 -0.67 12.54
N LEU A 915 -11.71 -0.49 13.32
CA LEU A 915 -11.81 -0.20 14.75
C LEU A 915 -12.54 1.13 14.99
N ILE A 916 -12.17 2.16 14.23
CA ILE A 916 -12.80 3.49 14.30
C ILE A 916 -14.31 3.38 14.04
N ARG A 917 -14.70 2.73 12.94
CA ARG A 917 -16.12 2.64 12.56
C ARG A 917 -16.96 1.90 13.61
N MET A 918 -16.42 0.82 14.16
CA MET A 918 -17.14 -0.03 15.10
C MET A 918 -17.25 0.59 16.49
N ILE A 919 -16.34 1.49 16.89
CA ILE A 919 -16.44 2.24 18.15
C ILE A 919 -17.42 3.43 18.03
N CYS A 920 -17.56 4.01 16.83
CA CYS A 920 -18.58 5.02 16.50
C CYS A 920 -19.99 4.41 16.37
N VAL A 921 -20.50 3.85 17.47
CA VAL A 921 -21.80 3.15 17.51
C VAL A 921 -22.95 4.07 17.13
N ASP A 922 -23.84 3.55 16.28
CA ASP A 922 -25.03 4.19 15.76
C ASP A 922 -26.10 3.14 15.41
N LYS A 923 -27.24 3.59 14.86
CA LYS A 923 -28.35 2.71 14.48
C LYS A 923 -27.95 1.59 13.50
N PHE A 924 -26.91 1.78 12.70
CA PHE A 924 -26.45 0.80 11.73
C PHE A 924 -25.64 -0.30 12.41
N THR A 925 -24.76 0.06 13.35
CA THR A 925 -24.01 -0.91 14.15
C THR A 925 -24.95 -1.79 14.99
N ASP A 926 -25.96 -1.17 15.63
CA ASP A 926 -26.99 -1.90 16.39
C ASP A 926 -27.80 -2.87 15.50
N LEU A 927 -28.09 -2.49 14.26
CA LEU A 927 -28.81 -3.33 13.31
C LEU A 927 -28.00 -4.58 12.94
N VAL A 928 -26.68 -4.43 12.76
CA VAL A 928 -25.79 -5.56 12.48
C VAL A 928 -25.68 -6.49 13.70
N TRP A 929 -25.49 -5.96 14.90
CA TRP A 929 -25.37 -6.77 16.12
C TRP A 929 -26.67 -7.49 16.50
N SER A 930 -27.82 -6.83 16.36
CA SER A 930 -29.13 -7.47 16.59
C SER A 930 -29.40 -8.61 15.61
N SER A 931 -29.00 -8.48 14.35
CA SER A 931 -29.08 -9.57 13.36
C SER A 931 -28.24 -10.80 13.75
N PHE A 932 -27.08 -10.59 14.40
CA PHE A 932 -26.22 -11.65 14.92
C PHE A 932 -26.80 -12.34 16.16
N PHE A 933 -27.40 -11.58 17.08
CA PHE A 933 -27.99 -12.13 18.30
C PHE A 933 -29.13 -13.10 17.99
N PHE A 934 -29.99 -12.77 17.02
CA PHE A 934 -31.05 -13.69 16.57
C PHE A 934 -30.48 -14.94 15.92
N PHE A 935 -29.42 -14.84 15.11
CA PHE A 935 -28.79 -16.01 14.48
C PHE A 935 -28.09 -16.92 15.50
N SER A 936 -27.36 -16.34 16.47
CA SER A 936 -26.68 -17.09 17.53
C SER A 936 -27.67 -17.78 18.47
N VAL A 937 -28.76 -17.08 18.88
CA VAL A 937 -29.84 -17.69 19.67
C VAL A 937 -30.57 -18.77 18.87
N TYR A 938 -30.83 -18.59 17.57
CA TYR A 938 -31.48 -19.62 16.75
C TYR A 938 -30.60 -20.86 16.55
N VAL A 939 -29.29 -20.69 16.36
CA VAL A 939 -28.33 -21.80 16.30
C VAL A 939 -28.23 -22.49 17.65
N PHE A 940 -28.20 -21.74 18.77
CA PHE A 940 -28.18 -22.31 20.12
C PHE A 940 -29.47 -23.07 20.43
N PHE A 941 -30.63 -22.58 19.99
CA PHE A 941 -31.91 -23.30 20.12
C PHE A 941 -32.01 -24.49 19.17
N ALA A 942 -31.45 -24.42 17.96
CA ALA A 942 -31.44 -25.53 17.00
C ALA A 942 -30.48 -26.67 17.40
N THR A 943 -29.30 -26.35 17.93
CA THR A 943 -28.38 -27.35 18.53
C THR A 943 -28.93 -27.90 19.83
N SER A 944 -29.60 -27.07 20.65
CA SER A 944 -30.29 -27.55 21.86
C SER A 944 -31.49 -28.46 21.54
N PHE A 945 -32.25 -28.20 20.46
CA PHE A 945 -33.32 -29.10 20.01
C PHE A 945 -32.78 -30.42 19.43
N SER A 946 -31.69 -30.38 18.66
CA SER A 946 -31.01 -31.59 18.16
C SER A 946 -30.43 -32.44 19.31
N CYS A 947 -29.94 -31.79 20.37
CA CYS A 947 -29.43 -32.49 21.56
C CYS A 947 -30.56 -33.08 22.42
N TYR A 948 -31.71 -32.39 22.53
CA TYR A 948 -32.89 -32.90 23.24
C TYR A 948 -33.59 -34.06 22.52
N GLN A 949 -33.54 -34.11 21.17
CA GLN A 949 -34.09 -35.22 20.39
C GLN A 949 -33.18 -36.46 20.39
N SER A 950 -31.87 -36.28 20.60
CA SER A 950 -30.90 -37.38 20.71
C SER A 950 -30.89 -38.03 22.11
N LEU A 951 -31.26 -37.29 23.17
CA LEU A 951 -31.31 -37.80 24.55
C LEU A 951 -32.62 -38.53 24.92
N LEU A 952 -33.64 -38.52 24.06
CA LEU A 952 -34.92 -39.23 24.27
C LEU A 952 -35.03 -40.58 23.54
N CYS A 953 -34.01 -41.00 22.77
CA CYS A 953 -34.00 -42.30 22.07
C CYS A 953 -33.18 -43.41 22.74
N ASP A 954 -32.41 -43.15 23.81
CA ASP A 954 -31.50 -44.14 24.41
C ASP A 954 -31.82 -44.55 25.86
N PHE A 955 -33.08 -44.40 26.31
CA PHE A 955 -33.54 -44.98 27.58
C PHE A 955 -34.43 -46.21 27.35
N SER A 956 -33.78 -47.32 26.97
CA SER A 956 -34.34 -48.66 27.15
C SER A 956 -33.20 -49.67 27.31
N VAL A 957 -33.27 -50.43 28.41
CA VAL A 957 -32.46 -51.61 28.76
C VAL A 957 -31.20 -51.38 29.63
N GLY A 958 -31.34 -51.61 30.95
CA GLY A 958 -30.56 -52.70 31.57
C GLY A 958 -29.52 -52.43 32.66
N ARG A 959 -29.98 -52.08 33.88
CA ARG A 959 -29.55 -52.60 35.21
C ARG A 959 -28.05 -52.61 35.68
N ARG A 960 -27.88 -51.90 36.83
CA ARG A 960 -27.29 -52.31 38.15
C ARG A 960 -25.78 -52.56 38.32
N LYS A 961 -25.13 -51.65 39.08
CA LYS A 961 -24.38 -51.82 40.37
C LYS A 961 -23.56 -50.52 40.61
N ALA A 962 -23.92 -49.61 41.53
CA ALA A 962 -23.73 -49.57 42.99
C ALA A 962 -22.29 -49.28 43.47
N VAL A 963 -22.19 -48.29 44.36
CA VAL A 963 -21.07 -47.82 45.23
C VAL A 963 -20.13 -46.78 44.56
N GLY A 964 -19.84 -45.60 45.11
CA GLY A 964 -20.16 -44.96 46.40
C GLY A 964 -19.69 -43.50 46.42
N VAL A 965 -20.36 -42.70 47.25
CA VAL A 965 -20.23 -41.25 47.45
C VAL A 965 -18.92 -40.87 48.16
N SER A 966 -18.32 -39.73 47.79
CA SER A 966 -17.57 -38.86 48.71
C SER A 966 -17.30 -37.49 48.09
N VAL A 967 -18.07 -36.50 48.54
CA VAL A 967 -17.85 -35.06 48.37
C VAL A 967 -16.66 -34.62 49.23
N ASN A 968 -15.78 -33.75 48.73
CA ASN A 968 -15.19 -32.71 49.56
C ASN A 968 -14.67 -31.51 48.75
N HIS A 969 -15.04 -30.34 49.27
CA HIS A 969 -14.69 -28.98 48.87
C HIS A 969 -13.28 -28.57 49.33
N ASN A 970 -12.83 -27.45 48.75
CA ASN A 970 -11.69 -26.57 49.09
C ASN A 970 -10.35 -27.07 48.52
N LEU A 971 -9.63 -26.34 47.65
CA LEU A 971 -9.26 -24.93 47.65
C LEU A 971 -8.87 -24.49 46.23
#